data_AF-A0A2D6A6B6-F1
#
_entry.id   AF-A0A2D6A6B6-F1
#
_cell.length_a   1.000
_cell.length_b   1.000
_cell.length_c   1.000
_cell.angle_alpha   90.00
_cell.angle_beta   90.00
_cell.angle_gamma   90.00
#
_symmetry.space_group_name_H-M   'P 1'
#
loop_
_entity.id
_entity.type
_entity.pdbx_description
1 polymer ?
#
loop_
_entity_poly.entity_id
_entity_poly.type
_entity_poly.pdbx_seq_one_letter_code
_entity_poly.pdbx_strand_id
1 'polypeptide(L)'
;MQVVGQRERSLASVHEELEKVRRAQSQVLAHVESRSFVNVKILALRRAPNEEGVSRFCLGTVLRRVAIGCSGTTRSHSMRTAHLVGFAITVLAPVLRGQAGSWAEAEVRAKQSQRAIRFSRKYAEGWLAHADPRTGLLPRTTKGQLYWNAQDCAADNFPFILLTAWVTDNHHLKRAAQHILEQERKLTRRLDSLPDDFVFGLQGLRRREPRIPALIFGASEYAKDGLMPVTEWLGKGPWVSRMLEMIRDIWKHAPVESPAVGVGARIPSRNIEVNGELLQTMSRLYWLTGDAQLKDWCFLLADHHLFHQRLLDEKTLSLRDHGCEIIGGLSEALVIAAREDLPRHERYSVAFRAVLDFILAHGVNEDGMMPNRIAAQTGEAVGKGLSDGFGYVYDAFLTVARLEKDERYEKAVRHALERVHKYHCRDVPGMTGADGHADAIEGVLNLLNRLPVESAFRWVDEEIAFIFEQQKPDGIIEGWYGDGNSARTALMYAMWKTQGVCPAPWRDDVKCGATRDAQGRLRIFLQCDWAWSGRLRFDRPRHRDVLKLPLDYPRINQFPEWFTVEMDKRYRVRCQGRQPELVSGKELLNYELTLRAGETARFTVEPDPAAGSLRELRYTPRSAEASRAWQAEVRSRLLSLLKLDPPGTSDVGLAAKELRRTSEKRFTRLEVEFQSTAATRIRAVVTIPHGKGKHAAVVCVHGHAGNRRIVYDDREVYRRFASELAALGYVTISVDVGQHEVREKGCLLMGERLHDLFRCVDYLVASDVVDSARIGCAGLSLGGEMCMWLAALDPRVRATVSSGFLTTMDQMERNHCVCWKFDGLRELVDYADIYSLTAPRALQCQNGLREGPRSFCVPLARRAMRQIHLIYRDQHVAEQVELDVHDEGHVIDLPSLLVFFARHLR
;
A
#
# COMPACT_ATOMS: atom_id res chain seq x y z
N MET A 1 -17.94 53.14 -48.36
CA MET A 1 -17.56 54.09 -47.29
C MET A 1 -18.79 54.52 -46.47
N GLN A 2 -19.55 53.54 -45.94
CA GLN A 2 -20.79 53.80 -45.18
C GLN A 2 -21.03 52.76 -44.05
N VAL A 3 -19.97 52.05 -43.63
CA VAL A 3 -20.03 51.01 -42.56
C VAL A 3 -19.13 51.36 -41.36
N VAL A 4 -18.40 52.48 -41.40
CA VAL A 4 -17.54 52.92 -40.28
C VAL A 4 -18.31 53.86 -39.32
N GLY A 5 -19.31 54.61 -39.79
CA GLY A 5 -20.05 55.60 -38.99
C GLY A 5 -21.18 55.07 -38.09
N GLN A 6 -21.44 53.75 -38.08
CA GLN A 6 -22.42 53.11 -37.20
C GLN A 6 -21.80 52.44 -35.96
N ARG A 7 -20.50 52.10 -36.00
CA ARG A 7 -19.78 51.53 -34.85
C ARG A 7 -19.32 52.56 -33.83
N GLU A 8 -19.04 53.80 -34.26
CA GLU A 8 -18.62 54.88 -33.34
C GLU A 8 -19.80 55.45 -32.52
N ARG A 9 -21.02 55.42 -33.06
CA ARG A 9 -22.22 55.87 -32.33
C ARG A 9 -22.70 54.88 -31.26
N SER A 10 -22.37 53.59 -31.37
CA SER A 10 -22.74 52.59 -30.35
C SER A 10 -21.76 52.56 -29.16
N LEU A 11 -20.50 52.95 -29.36
CA LEU A 11 -19.48 53.00 -28.30
C LEU A 11 -19.66 54.24 -27.40
N ALA A 12 -20.07 55.38 -27.95
CA ALA A 12 -20.39 56.58 -27.17
C ALA A 12 -21.60 56.37 -26.24
N SER A 13 -22.63 55.67 -26.71
CA SER A 13 -23.83 55.34 -25.92
C SER A 13 -23.55 54.37 -24.76
N VAL A 14 -22.62 53.42 -24.93
CA VAL A 14 -22.23 52.48 -23.87
C VAL A 14 -21.34 53.15 -22.81
N HIS A 15 -20.51 54.12 -23.21
CA HIS A 15 -19.68 54.87 -22.28
C HIS A 15 -20.51 55.82 -21.40
N GLU A 16 -21.56 56.42 -21.95
CA GLU A 16 -22.49 57.30 -21.21
C GLU A 16 -23.38 56.53 -20.21
N GLU A 17 -23.77 55.30 -20.53
CA GLU A 17 -24.47 54.39 -19.59
C GLU A 17 -23.55 53.91 -18.45
N LEU A 18 -22.28 53.61 -18.73
CA LEU A 18 -21.31 53.22 -17.72
C LEU A 18 -20.98 54.36 -16.73
N GLU A 19 -20.90 55.61 -17.21
CA GLU A 19 -20.75 56.80 -16.36
C GLU A 19 -21.99 57.04 -15.46
N LYS A 20 -23.20 56.79 -15.96
CA LYS A 20 -24.44 56.87 -15.15
C LYS A 20 -24.47 55.82 -14.03
N VAL A 21 -24.04 54.58 -14.31
CA VAL A 21 -23.94 53.51 -13.31
C VAL A 21 -22.89 53.82 -12.26
N ARG A 22 -21.75 54.42 -12.65
CA ARG A 22 -20.69 54.85 -11.73
C ARG A 22 -21.17 55.97 -10.79
N ARG A 23 -21.90 56.96 -11.31
CA ARG A 23 -22.50 58.03 -10.49
C ARG A 23 -23.60 57.53 -9.55
N ALA A 24 -24.38 56.53 -9.97
CA ALA A 24 -25.37 55.87 -9.12
C ALA A 24 -24.72 55.08 -7.97
N GLN A 25 -23.59 54.39 -8.22
CA GLN A 25 -22.84 53.69 -7.17
C GLN A 25 -22.18 54.63 -6.16
N SER A 26 -21.67 55.78 -6.60
CA SER A 26 -21.12 56.80 -5.69
C SER A 26 -22.18 57.49 -4.82
N GLN A 27 -23.43 57.61 -5.28
CA GLN A 27 -24.54 58.13 -4.46
C GLN A 27 -25.07 57.12 -3.44
N VAL A 28 -24.99 55.81 -3.72
CA VAL A 28 -25.40 54.75 -2.78
C VAL A 28 -24.37 54.58 -1.64
N LEU A 29 -23.08 54.76 -1.92
CA LEU A 29 -22.02 54.73 -0.90
C LEU A 29 -22.05 55.94 0.05
N ALA A 30 -22.55 57.10 -0.39
CA ALA A 30 -22.75 58.28 0.46
C ALA A 30 -24.00 58.22 1.35
N HIS A 31 -24.91 57.25 1.14
CA HIS A 31 -26.17 57.12 1.89
C HIS A 31 -26.14 56.06 3.02
N VAL A 32 -25.05 55.32 3.16
CA VAL A 32 -24.90 54.29 4.22
C VAL A 32 -24.10 54.80 5.43
N GLU A 33 -23.38 55.92 5.32
CA GLU A 33 -22.64 56.53 6.44
C GLU A 33 -23.46 57.51 7.32
N SER A 34 -24.78 57.62 7.12
CA SER A 34 -25.61 58.49 7.96
C SER A 34 -26.96 57.86 8.33
N ARG A 35 -26.96 56.87 9.24
CA ARG A 35 -28.12 56.61 10.12
C ARG A 35 -27.79 55.69 11.30
N SER A 36 -27.81 56.32 12.47
CA SER A 36 -28.46 55.84 13.70
C SER A 36 -27.67 54.93 14.65
N PHE A 37 -27.04 55.62 15.60
CA PHE A 37 -26.82 55.20 16.99
C PHE A 37 -28.15 55.05 17.78
N VAL A 38 -28.03 54.33 18.91
CA VAL A 38 -28.83 54.34 20.16
C VAL A 38 -29.89 53.23 20.35
N ASN A 39 -29.59 52.27 21.24
CA ASN A 39 -30.31 52.16 22.52
C ASN A 39 -29.54 51.41 23.62
N VAL A 40 -29.49 52.06 24.78
CA VAL A 40 -28.88 51.64 26.05
C VAL A 40 -29.96 51.04 26.95
N LYS A 41 -29.65 49.93 27.64
CA LYS A 41 -30.03 49.65 29.04
C LYS A 41 -29.41 48.32 29.50
N ILE A 42 -28.57 48.36 30.53
CA ILE A 42 -28.85 47.79 31.87
C ILE A 42 -27.69 48.14 32.83
N LEU A 43 -28.13 48.42 34.06
CA LEU A 43 -27.43 48.96 35.23
C LEU A 43 -26.22 48.17 35.73
N ALA A 44 -25.32 48.93 36.35
CA ALA A 44 -24.25 48.51 37.25
C ALA A 44 -24.76 47.93 38.58
N LEU A 45 -23.95 47.06 39.22
CA LEU A 45 -23.76 47.03 40.68
C LEU A 45 -22.45 46.29 41.09
N ARG A 46 -21.47 47.10 41.50
CA ARG A 46 -20.47 46.94 42.58
C ARG A 46 -20.14 45.54 43.15
N ARG A 47 -18.85 45.15 43.12
CA ARG A 47 -17.90 45.15 44.27
C ARG A 47 -16.50 44.63 43.85
N ALA A 48 -15.45 45.37 44.22
CA ALA A 48 -14.05 44.92 44.29
C ALA A 48 -13.74 44.41 45.73
N PRO A 49 -12.49 44.15 46.18
CA PRO A 49 -11.20 43.91 45.50
C PRO A 49 -10.41 42.70 46.07
N ASN A 50 -9.22 42.40 45.52
CA ASN A 50 -7.91 42.26 46.21
C ASN A 50 -6.89 41.55 45.28
N GLU A 51 -5.83 42.26 44.86
CA GLU A 51 -4.42 42.14 45.36
C GLU A 51 -3.74 40.85 44.85
N GLU A 52 -2.52 40.79 44.33
CA GLU A 52 -1.33 41.65 44.36
C GLU A 52 -0.29 41.04 43.37
N GLY A 53 0.77 41.78 43.04
CA GLY A 53 2.07 41.15 42.73
C GLY A 53 2.65 41.33 41.33
N VAL A 54 3.11 42.54 41.04
CA VAL A 54 4.03 42.88 39.94
C VAL A 54 5.47 42.49 40.33
N SER A 55 6.25 41.95 39.39
CA SER A 55 7.70 42.24 39.35
C SER A 55 8.21 42.33 37.91
N ARG A 56 8.75 43.51 37.59
CA ARG A 56 9.51 43.85 36.39
C ARG A 56 10.97 43.50 36.62
N PHE A 57 11.67 42.99 35.61
CA PHE A 57 13.10 43.30 35.42
C PHE A 57 13.44 43.37 33.91
N CYS A 58 13.98 44.52 33.52
CA CYS A 58 14.55 44.83 32.21
C CYS A 58 16.09 44.72 32.26
N LEU A 59 16.71 44.87 31.09
CA LEU A 59 18.13 44.90 30.70
C LEU A 59 18.65 43.54 30.23
N GLY A 60 19.33 43.40 29.09
CA GLY A 60 19.85 44.39 28.15
C GLY A 60 20.83 43.68 27.21
N THR A 61 20.78 44.04 25.94
CA THR A 61 21.57 43.60 24.79
C THR A 61 23.08 43.67 25.00
N VAL A 62 23.89 42.79 24.38
CA VAL A 62 25.12 43.13 23.62
C VAL A 62 25.63 41.92 22.81
N LEU A 63 26.14 42.24 21.61
CA LEU A 63 26.57 41.42 20.48
C LEU A 63 28.07 41.02 20.53
N ARG A 64 28.35 39.91 19.81
CA ARG A 64 29.49 39.63 18.89
C ARG A 64 30.91 39.27 19.40
N ARG A 65 31.34 38.15 18.79
CA ARG A 65 32.64 37.80 18.15
C ARG A 65 33.87 37.57 19.04
N VAL A 66 34.37 36.34 18.97
CA VAL A 66 35.81 36.04 19.03
C VAL A 66 36.15 35.10 17.88
N ALA A 67 37.11 35.50 17.06
CA ALA A 67 37.90 34.65 16.18
C ALA A 67 39.34 35.21 16.15
N ILE A 68 40.30 34.30 15.95
CA ILE A 68 41.69 34.45 15.48
C ILE A 68 42.79 34.11 16.50
N GLY A 69 43.68 33.21 16.04
CA GLY A 69 45.06 32.96 16.49
C GLY A 69 45.27 31.49 16.84
N CYS A 70 46.22 30.71 16.31
CA CYS A 70 47.37 30.96 15.44
C CYS A 70 47.82 29.63 14.79
N SER A 71 48.59 29.79 13.71
CA SER A 71 49.22 28.81 12.82
C SER A 71 50.27 27.86 13.44
N GLY A 72 50.44 26.68 12.84
CA GLY A 72 51.61 25.81 13.03
C GLY A 72 51.65 24.64 12.04
N THR A 73 52.69 24.59 11.21
CA THR A 73 52.96 23.71 10.06
C THR A 73 53.54 22.34 10.43
N THR A 74 53.27 21.29 9.62
CA THR A 74 54.21 20.35 8.93
C THR A 74 53.73 18.88 8.80
N ARG A 75 54.41 18.18 7.88
CA ARG A 75 54.10 16.99 7.06
C ARG A 75 54.03 15.61 7.75
N SER A 76 53.31 14.72 7.05
CA SER A 76 53.62 13.32 6.65
C SER A 76 53.49 12.12 7.61
N HIS A 77 52.83 11.10 7.03
CA HIS A 77 53.08 9.65 7.05
C HIS A 77 52.42 8.74 8.11
N SER A 78 51.47 7.96 7.58
CA SER A 78 51.23 6.51 7.71
C SER A 78 51.21 5.80 9.07
N MET A 79 50.10 5.05 9.21
CA MET A 79 49.95 3.70 9.77
C MET A 79 49.75 3.50 11.29
N ARG A 80 48.60 2.87 11.55
CA ARG A 80 48.28 1.80 12.52
C ARG A 80 47.53 2.17 13.81
N THR A 81 46.31 1.62 13.85
CA THR A 81 45.61 0.96 14.98
C THR A 81 45.40 1.73 16.27
N ALA A 82 44.14 2.02 16.62
CA ALA A 82 43.40 1.27 17.65
C ALA A 82 42.01 1.89 17.95
N HIS A 83 41.06 1.00 18.28
CA HIS A 83 39.80 1.21 18.99
C HIS A 83 38.67 2.01 18.31
N LEU A 84 37.58 1.31 17.96
CA LEU A 84 36.32 1.41 18.71
C LEU A 84 35.32 0.31 18.29
N VAL A 85 35.10 -0.59 19.24
CA VAL A 85 33.93 -1.46 19.35
C VAL A 85 32.71 -0.57 19.57
N GLY A 86 31.63 -0.83 18.84
CA GLY A 86 30.29 -0.30 19.16
C GLY A 86 29.67 0.55 18.05
N PHE A 87 29.30 -0.06 16.92
CA PHE A 87 28.23 0.47 16.10
C PHE A 87 27.04 -0.48 16.20
N ALA A 88 26.23 -0.22 17.23
CA ALA A 88 24.91 -0.81 17.34
C ALA A 88 24.01 -0.22 16.23
N ILE A 89 23.40 -1.15 15.52
CA ILE A 89 22.34 -1.02 14.54
C ILE A 89 21.31 0.03 15.01
N THR A 90 21.23 1.16 14.29
CA THR A 90 20.06 2.04 14.32
C THR A 90 19.50 2.05 12.90
N VAL A 91 18.65 1.07 12.60
CA VAL A 91 17.87 1.09 11.35
C VAL A 91 16.83 2.19 11.46
N LEU A 92 17.00 3.18 10.58
CA LEU A 92 16.03 4.16 10.06
C LEU A 92 14.57 3.90 10.44
N ALA A 93 14.10 4.59 11.48
CA ALA A 93 12.74 5.14 11.45
C ALA A 93 12.83 6.47 10.67
N PRO A 94 11.99 6.71 9.64
CA PRO A 94 12.00 7.99 8.96
C PRO A 94 11.66 9.09 9.98
N VAL A 95 12.52 10.10 10.02
CA VAL A 95 12.35 11.33 10.78
C VAL A 95 11.11 12.06 10.25
N LEU A 96 9.95 11.75 10.83
CA LEU A 96 8.81 12.66 10.93
C LEU A 96 8.98 13.47 12.22
N ARG A 97 10.04 14.29 12.31
CA ARG A 97 10.10 15.40 13.28
C ARG A 97 9.48 16.65 12.65
N GLY A 98 8.22 16.53 12.23
CA GLY A 98 7.33 17.70 12.16
C GLY A 98 6.93 18.08 13.60
N GLN A 99 6.66 19.36 13.86
CA GLN A 99 6.26 19.82 15.19
C GLN A 99 5.15 18.92 15.76
N ALA A 100 5.29 18.49 17.02
CA ALA A 100 4.27 17.70 17.69
C ALA A 100 2.95 18.50 17.72
N GLY A 101 1.93 18.02 17.02
CA GLY A 101 0.70 18.78 16.89
C GLY A 101 -0.08 18.88 18.21
N SER A 102 -0.58 20.07 18.50
CA SER A 102 -1.30 20.38 19.74
C SER A 102 -2.80 20.07 19.63
N TRP A 103 -3.50 20.05 20.78
CA TRP A 103 -4.97 19.99 20.79
C TRP A 103 -5.62 21.23 20.16
N ALA A 104 -5.00 22.39 20.33
CA ALA A 104 -5.46 23.64 19.70
C ALA A 104 -5.35 23.56 18.18
N GLU A 105 -4.27 22.97 17.67
CA GLU A 105 -4.12 22.73 16.24
C GLU A 105 -5.16 21.75 15.71
N ALA A 106 -5.41 20.64 16.42
CA ALA A 106 -6.47 19.69 16.04
C ALA A 106 -7.85 20.36 15.96
N GLU A 107 -8.15 21.31 16.84
CA GLU A 107 -9.38 22.11 16.80
C GLU A 107 -9.43 23.06 15.60
N VAL A 108 -8.34 23.75 15.26
CA VAL A 108 -8.26 24.59 14.05
C VAL A 108 -8.49 23.74 12.81
N ARG A 109 -7.82 22.57 12.71
CA ARG A 109 -7.99 21.61 11.62
C ARG A 109 -9.43 21.09 11.53
N ALA A 110 -10.14 20.99 12.67
CA ALA A 110 -11.54 20.57 12.71
C ALA A 110 -12.49 21.59 12.04
N LYS A 111 -12.18 22.89 12.15
CA LYS A 111 -12.92 23.95 11.46
C LYS A 111 -12.60 23.95 9.95
N GLN A 112 -11.34 23.73 9.61
CA GLN A 112 -10.87 23.65 8.22
C GLN A 112 -11.53 22.47 7.47
N SER A 113 -11.52 21.27 8.05
CA SER A 113 -12.16 20.09 7.45
C SER A 113 -13.68 20.24 7.36
N GLN A 114 -14.32 20.85 8.38
CA GLN A 114 -15.76 21.14 8.34
C GLN A 114 -16.11 22.04 7.14
N ARG A 115 -15.33 23.10 6.90
CA ARG A 115 -15.52 23.98 5.72
C ARG A 115 -15.42 23.19 4.42
N ALA A 116 -14.39 22.35 4.27
CA ALA A 116 -14.16 21.55 3.07
C ALA A 116 -15.27 20.52 2.80
N ILE A 117 -15.78 19.88 3.86
CA ILE A 117 -16.88 18.92 3.74
C ILE A 117 -18.20 19.62 3.41
N ARG A 118 -18.50 20.76 4.03
CA ARG A 118 -19.66 21.58 3.65
C ARG A 118 -19.59 22.03 2.19
N PHE A 119 -18.42 22.49 1.75
CA PHE A 119 -18.16 22.87 0.37
C PHE A 119 -18.48 21.72 -0.60
N SER A 120 -17.95 20.53 -0.32
CA SER A 120 -18.15 19.33 -1.17
C SER A 120 -19.63 18.89 -1.22
N ARG A 121 -20.33 18.96 -0.08
CA ARG A 121 -21.77 18.63 0.01
C ARG A 121 -22.62 19.60 -0.81
N LYS A 122 -22.38 20.92 -0.66
CA LYS A 122 -23.08 21.95 -1.43
C LYS A 122 -22.82 21.82 -2.92
N TYR A 123 -21.58 21.54 -3.32
CA TYR A 123 -21.23 21.24 -4.70
C TYR A 123 -22.09 20.09 -5.26
N ALA A 124 -22.14 18.96 -4.55
CA ALA A 124 -22.88 17.79 -5.00
C ALA A 124 -24.39 18.09 -5.12
N GLU A 125 -24.97 18.79 -4.15
CA GLU A 125 -26.39 19.19 -4.17
C GLU A 125 -26.68 20.20 -5.29
N GLY A 126 -25.81 21.19 -5.49
CA GLY A 126 -25.94 22.19 -6.54
C GLY A 126 -25.91 21.57 -7.94
N TRP A 127 -24.96 20.68 -8.22
CA TRP A 127 -24.90 19.99 -9.51
C TRP A 127 -26.07 19.03 -9.75
N LEU A 128 -26.54 18.34 -8.71
CA LEU A 128 -27.73 17.49 -8.83
C LEU A 128 -29.00 18.29 -9.15
N ALA A 129 -29.08 19.56 -8.75
CA ALA A 129 -30.18 20.44 -9.15
C ALA A 129 -30.19 20.76 -10.66
N HIS A 130 -29.06 20.58 -11.34
CA HIS A 130 -28.92 20.75 -12.79
C HIS A 130 -28.98 19.43 -13.57
N ALA A 131 -29.15 18.28 -12.89
CA ALA A 131 -29.30 16.99 -13.55
C ALA A 131 -30.51 16.99 -14.50
N ASP A 132 -30.38 16.32 -15.65
CA ASP A 132 -31.49 16.16 -16.58
C ASP A 132 -32.64 15.41 -15.90
N PRO A 133 -33.87 15.96 -15.83
CA PRO A 133 -34.95 15.36 -15.05
C PRO A 133 -35.44 14.02 -15.62
N ARG A 134 -35.10 13.66 -16.87
CA ARG A 134 -35.50 12.39 -17.48
C ARG A 134 -34.50 11.27 -17.21
N THR A 135 -33.21 11.60 -17.20
CA THR A 135 -32.12 10.62 -17.14
C THR A 135 -31.27 10.71 -15.88
N GLY A 136 -31.38 11.78 -15.10
CA GLY A 136 -30.52 12.06 -13.95
C GLY A 136 -29.07 12.40 -14.31
N LEU A 137 -28.68 12.40 -15.59
CA LEU A 137 -27.31 12.70 -16.02
C LEU A 137 -26.98 14.20 -15.84
N LEU A 138 -25.71 14.47 -15.53
CA LEU A 138 -25.21 15.82 -15.31
C LEU A 138 -24.81 16.48 -16.65
N PRO A 139 -25.14 17.77 -16.86
CA PRO A 139 -24.70 18.48 -18.06
C PRO A 139 -23.21 18.79 -17.99
N ARG A 140 -22.56 18.99 -19.14
CA ARG A 140 -21.18 19.47 -19.23
C ARG A 140 -21.03 20.87 -18.63
N THR A 141 -21.99 21.75 -18.86
CA THR A 141 -22.03 23.07 -18.20
C THR A 141 -23.43 23.37 -17.69
N THR A 142 -23.52 24.18 -16.63
CA THR A 142 -24.80 24.64 -16.08
C THR A 142 -25.61 25.49 -17.07
N LYS A 143 -24.94 26.07 -18.08
CA LYS A 143 -25.56 26.87 -19.16
C LYS A 143 -24.95 26.53 -20.52
N GLY A 144 -25.80 26.23 -21.50
CA GLY A 144 -25.42 26.06 -22.91
C GLY A 144 -25.10 24.64 -23.34
N GLN A 145 -24.20 23.93 -22.67
CA GLN A 145 -23.77 22.57 -23.05
C GLN A 145 -24.53 21.51 -22.24
N LEU A 146 -25.80 21.32 -22.58
CA LEU A 146 -26.72 20.40 -21.91
C LEU A 146 -26.65 18.98 -22.49
N TYR A 147 -25.49 18.35 -22.31
CA TYR A 147 -25.24 16.96 -22.66
C TYR A 147 -24.25 16.33 -21.69
N TRP A 148 -24.28 15.01 -21.59
CA TRP A 148 -23.30 14.19 -20.87
C TRP A 148 -22.22 13.70 -21.83
N ASN A 149 -20.96 13.70 -21.40
CA ASN A 149 -19.89 12.99 -22.10
C ASN A 149 -18.86 12.40 -21.13
N ALA A 150 -18.01 11.52 -21.67
CA ALA A 150 -17.11 10.70 -20.85
C ALA A 150 -15.89 11.46 -20.33
N GLN A 151 -15.19 12.19 -21.21
CA GLN A 151 -13.99 12.96 -20.87
C GLN A 151 -14.19 14.15 -19.93
N ASP A 152 -15.44 14.62 -19.72
CA ASP A 152 -15.67 15.80 -18.90
C ASP A 152 -16.67 15.47 -17.76
N CYS A 153 -17.95 15.21 -18.07
CA CYS A 153 -18.95 14.94 -17.03
C CYS A 153 -18.65 13.68 -16.21
N ALA A 154 -18.25 12.61 -16.90
CA ALA A 154 -18.00 11.32 -16.28
C ALA A 154 -16.63 11.26 -15.62
N ALA A 155 -15.61 11.96 -16.15
CA ALA A 155 -14.26 12.04 -15.61
C ALA A 155 -14.16 13.01 -14.43
N ASP A 156 -14.67 14.24 -14.57
CA ASP A 156 -14.29 15.34 -13.66
C ASP A 156 -15.41 15.83 -12.76
N ASN A 157 -16.65 15.36 -12.91
CA ASN A 157 -17.79 15.86 -12.12
C ASN A 157 -18.47 14.75 -11.30
N PHE A 158 -19.07 13.79 -12.00
CA PHE A 158 -19.80 12.67 -11.38
C PHE A 158 -18.99 11.91 -10.30
N PRO A 159 -17.71 11.56 -10.53
CA PRO A 159 -16.92 10.78 -9.58
C PRO A 159 -16.73 11.48 -8.24
N PHE A 160 -16.76 12.81 -8.22
CA PHE A 160 -16.57 13.58 -7.00
C PHE A 160 -17.89 13.83 -6.25
N ILE A 161 -19.04 13.75 -6.94
CA ILE A 161 -20.35 13.55 -6.28
C ILE A 161 -20.39 12.18 -5.62
N LEU A 162 -19.95 11.14 -6.33
CA LEU A 162 -19.83 9.77 -5.82
C LEU A 162 -18.91 9.73 -4.60
N LEU A 163 -17.70 10.29 -4.65
CA LEU A 163 -16.80 10.31 -3.48
C LEU A 163 -17.39 11.10 -2.31
N THR A 164 -17.95 12.29 -2.55
CA THR A 164 -18.62 13.10 -1.52
C THR A 164 -19.70 12.29 -0.81
N ALA A 165 -20.53 11.56 -1.56
CA ALA A 165 -21.61 10.76 -1.00
C ALA A 165 -21.13 9.65 -0.04
N TRP A 166 -20.01 9.00 -0.34
CA TRP A 166 -19.48 7.92 0.51
C TRP A 166 -18.62 8.44 1.66
N VAL A 167 -17.85 9.50 1.45
CA VAL A 167 -17.06 10.18 2.50
C VAL A 167 -17.98 10.77 3.56
N THR A 168 -19.10 11.36 3.16
CA THR A 168 -20.06 11.97 4.11
C THR A 168 -21.09 10.99 4.67
N ASP A 169 -21.13 9.76 4.16
CA ASP A 169 -22.15 8.75 4.45
C ASP A 169 -23.59 9.26 4.21
N ASN A 170 -23.78 10.08 3.16
CA ASN A 170 -25.08 10.66 2.81
C ASN A 170 -25.90 9.69 1.94
N HIS A 171 -27.02 9.19 2.48
CA HIS A 171 -27.87 8.22 1.79
C HIS A 171 -28.45 8.73 0.47
N HIS A 172 -28.93 9.97 0.42
CA HIS A 172 -29.58 10.53 -0.79
C HIS A 172 -28.57 10.74 -1.91
N LEU A 173 -27.39 11.27 -1.59
CA LEU A 173 -26.33 11.44 -2.58
C LEU A 173 -25.83 10.09 -3.10
N LYS A 174 -25.74 9.05 -2.24
CA LYS A 174 -25.38 7.69 -2.68
C LYS A 174 -26.35 7.15 -3.70
N ARG A 175 -27.67 7.30 -3.45
CA ARG A 175 -28.70 6.86 -4.40
C ARG A 175 -28.64 7.63 -5.71
N ALA A 176 -28.44 8.95 -5.67
CA ALA A 176 -28.31 9.77 -6.87
C ALA A 176 -27.09 9.36 -7.71
N ALA A 177 -25.93 9.20 -7.08
CA ALA A 177 -24.71 8.81 -7.79
C ALA A 177 -24.78 7.37 -8.34
N GLN A 178 -25.41 6.43 -7.62
CA GLN A 178 -25.70 5.10 -8.15
C GLN A 178 -26.60 5.17 -9.40
N HIS A 179 -27.66 5.98 -9.34
CA HIS A 179 -28.55 6.18 -10.47
C HIS A 179 -27.82 6.79 -11.68
N ILE A 180 -26.97 7.79 -11.48
CA ILE A 180 -26.16 8.39 -12.55
C ILE A 180 -25.29 7.33 -13.23
N LEU A 181 -24.59 6.50 -12.46
CA LEU A 181 -23.76 5.42 -13.01
C LEU A 181 -24.58 4.41 -13.82
N GLU A 182 -25.78 4.05 -13.35
CA GLU A 182 -26.68 3.15 -14.07
C GLU A 182 -27.17 3.76 -15.39
N GLN A 183 -27.53 5.05 -15.38
CA GLN A 183 -28.02 5.75 -16.56
C GLN A 183 -26.91 6.04 -17.57
N GLU A 184 -25.70 6.37 -17.10
CA GLU A 184 -24.50 6.48 -17.95
C GLU A 184 -24.33 5.19 -18.74
N ARG A 185 -24.21 4.06 -18.06
CA ARG A 185 -24.00 2.75 -18.68
C ARG A 185 -25.11 2.35 -19.64
N LYS A 186 -26.35 2.79 -19.39
CA LYS A 186 -27.50 2.47 -20.23
C LYS A 186 -27.59 3.34 -21.48
N LEU A 187 -27.30 4.63 -21.37
CA LEU A 187 -27.65 5.62 -22.37
C LEU A 187 -26.47 6.04 -23.26
N THR A 188 -25.24 5.93 -22.77
CA THR A 188 -24.06 6.50 -23.46
C THR A 188 -23.31 5.46 -24.30
N ARG A 189 -23.49 4.15 -24.05
CA ARG A 189 -22.78 3.09 -24.76
C ARG A 189 -23.02 3.17 -26.26
N ARG A 190 -21.94 3.32 -27.03
CA ARG A 190 -21.98 3.50 -28.48
C ARG A 190 -21.34 2.35 -29.25
N LEU A 191 -20.18 1.90 -28.81
CA LEU A 191 -19.42 0.82 -29.43
C LEU A 191 -18.96 -0.12 -28.32
N ASP A 192 -19.62 -1.27 -28.22
CA ASP A 192 -19.56 -2.14 -27.04
C ASP A 192 -19.81 -1.32 -25.75
N SER A 193 -18.84 -1.26 -24.82
CA SER A 193 -18.96 -0.47 -23.61
C SER A 193 -18.47 0.98 -23.73
N LEU A 194 -17.89 1.40 -24.86
CA LEU A 194 -17.34 2.75 -25.01
C LEU A 194 -18.45 3.81 -25.04
N PRO A 195 -18.43 4.81 -24.13
CA PRO A 195 -19.44 5.86 -24.05
C PRO A 195 -19.25 6.96 -25.11
N ASP A 196 -20.35 7.54 -25.60
CA ASP A 196 -20.41 8.72 -26.48
C ASP A 196 -21.28 9.83 -25.85
N ASP A 197 -21.28 11.01 -26.45
CA ASP A 197 -22.00 12.18 -25.96
C ASP A 197 -23.52 11.95 -25.99
N PHE A 198 -24.21 12.07 -24.86
CA PHE A 198 -25.67 11.95 -24.76
C PHE A 198 -26.33 13.33 -24.56
N VAL A 199 -27.12 13.79 -25.52
CA VAL A 199 -27.70 15.14 -25.55
C VAL A 199 -29.10 15.14 -24.94
N PHE A 200 -29.33 15.98 -23.93
CA PHE A 200 -30.56 15.96 -23.14
C PHE A 200 -31.78 16.43 -23.94
N GLY A 201 -31.64 17.47 -24.77
CA GLY A 201 -32.73 17.92 -25.63
C GLY A 201 -33.14 16.88 -26.67
N LEU A 202 -32.18 16.09 -27.18
CA LEU A 202 -32.42 15.03 -28.17
C LEU A 202 -32.87 13.72 -27.52
N GLN A 203 -32.54 13.51 -26.24
CA GLN A 203 -32.64 12.20 -25.56
C GLN A 203 -31.97 11.09 -26.38
N GLY A 204 -30.78 11.38 -26.90
CA GLY A 204 -30.04 10.48 -27.78
C GLY A 204 -28.59 10.91 -27.98
N LEU A 205 -27.84 10.09 -28.69
CA LEU A 205 -26.43 10.32 -28.95
C LEU A 205 -26.23 11.51 -29.89
N ARG A 206 -25.26 12.37 -29.57
CA ARG A 206 -24.98 13.62 -30.29
C ARG A 206 -24.64 13.40 -31.76
N ARG A 207 -23.92 12.32 -32.05
CA ARG A 207 -23.36 12.03 -33.38
C ARG A 207 -24.10 10.86 -34.02
N ARG A 208 -24.34 10.99 -35.33
CA ARG A 208 -24.95 9.91 -36.12
C ARG A 208 -24.03 8.71 -36.27
N GLU A 209 -22.71 8.91 -36.35
CA GLU A 209 -21.69 7.86 -36.52
C GLU A 209 -20.65 7.90 -35.40
N PRO A 210 -20.09 6.75 -34.97
CA PRO A 210 -19.11 6.70 -33.91
C PRO A 210 -17.75 7.24 -34.39
N ARG A 211 -17.12 8.12 -33.59
CA ARG A 211 -15.74 8.58 -33.83
C ARG A 211 -14.79 7.86 -32.88
N ILE A 212 -14.23 6.73 -33.33
CA ILE A 212 -13.40 5.84 -32.48
C ILE A 212 -12.34 6.59 -31.66
N PRO A 213 -11.51 7.51 -32.22
CA PRO A 213 -10.53 8.23 -31.41
C PRO A 213 -11.12 9.05 -30.26
N ALA A 214 -12.32 9.63 -30.45
CA ALA A 214 -13.00 10.39 -29.40
C ALA A 214 -13.63 9.48 -28.34
N LEU A 215 -14.15 8.32 -28.74
CA LEU A 215 -14.66 7.31 -27.80
C LEU A 215 -13.54 6.75 -26.93
N ILE A 216 -12.37 6.46 -27.53
CA ILE A 216 -11.19 5.99 -26.82
C ILE A 216 -10.70 7.04 -25.83
N PHE A 217 -10.54 8.30 -26.29
CA PHE A 217 -10.14 9.43 -25.44
C PHE A 217 -11.10 9.60 -24.25
N GLY A 218 -12.41 9.68 -24.51
CA GLY A 218 -13.38 9.84 -23.42
C GLY A 218 -13.41 8.67 -22.45
N ALA A 219 -13.17 7.45 -22.92
CA ALA A 219 -13.13 6.28 -22.06
C ALA A 219 -11.85 6.17 -21.23
N SER A 220 -10.70 6.63 -21.75
CA SER A 220 -9.43 6.66 -21.00
C SER A 220 -9.45 7.72 -19.90
N GLU A 221 -9.93 8.92 -20.20
CA GLU A 221 -10.21 10.01 -19.23
C GLU A 221 -11.15 9.54 -18.13
N TYR A 222 -12.30 8.98 -18.51
CA TYR A 222 -13.26 8.49 -17.52
C TYR A 222 -12.67 7.39 -16.63
N ALA A 223 -11.78 6.55 -17.15
CA ALA A 223 -11.13 5.52 -16.36
C ALA A 223 -10.08 6.10 -15.40
N LYS A 224 -9.18 6.97 -15.87
CA LYS A 224 -8.05 7.51 -15.08
C LYS A 224 -8.48 8.65 -14.16
N ASP A 225 -9.18 9.65 -14.66
CA ASP A 225 -9.58 10.84 -13.90
C ASP A 225 -10.83 10.59 -13.06
N GLY A 226 -11.76 9.81 -13.60
CA GLY A 226 -13.00 9.54 -12.89
C GLY A 226 -12.97 8.33 -11.96
N LEU A 227 -12.94 7.12 -12.54
CA LEU A 227 -13.22 5.91 -11.78
C LEU A 227 -12.02 5.39 -10.97
N MET A 228 -10.79 5.78 -11.31
CA MET A 228 -9.59 5.40 -10.55
C MET A 228 -9.55 6.01 -9.13
N PRO A 229 -9.70 7.34 -8.91
CA PRO A 229 -9.71 7.90 -7.55
C PRO A 229 -10.84 7.31 -6.68
N VAL A 230 -12.00 7.03 -7.29
CA VAL A 230 -13.11 6.33 -6.63
C VAL A 230 -12.68 4.93 -6.17
N THR A 231 -12.04 4.18 -7.07
CA THR A 231 -11.55 2.82 -6.79
C THR A 231 -10.53 2.80 -5.68
N GLU A 232 -9.63 3.77 -5.67
CA GLU A 232 -8.60 3.87 -4.66
C GLU A 232 -9.18 4.09 -3.26
N TRP A 233 -10.20 4.94 -3.13
CA TRP A 233 -10.84 5.23 -1.86
C TRP A 233 -11.83 4.14 -1.42
N LEU A 234 -12.73 3.72 -2.31
CA LEU A 234 -13.85 2.83 -2.01
C LEU A 234 -13.55 1.35 -2.23
N GLY A 235 -12.48 1.03 -2.95
CA GLY A 235 -12.11 -0.33 -3.31
C GLY A 235 -12.96 -0.94 -4.42
N LYS A 236 -13.14 -2.26 -4.39
CA LYS A 236 -13.87 -2.97 -5.45
C LYS A 236 -15.35 -2.60 -5.45
N GLY A 237 -15.90 -2.35 -6.63
CA GLY A 237 -17.30 -2.00 -6.83
C GLY A 237 -17.69 -1.94 -8.30
N PRO A 238 -18.90 -1.42 -8.62
CA PRO A 238 -19.39 -1.30 -9.99
C PRO A 238 -18.47 -0.49 -10.91
N TRP A 239 -17.80 0.52 -10.35
CA TRP A 239 -16.82 1.36 -11.05
C TRP A 239 -15.58 0.58 -11.53
N VAL A 240 -15.10 -0.42 -10.78
CA VAL A 240 -13.99 -1.28 -11.23
C VAL A 240 -14.42 -2.12 -12.43
N SER A 241 -15.65 -2.65 -12.37
CA SER A 241 -16.20 -3.42 -13.51
C SER A 241 -16.38 -2.52 -14.72
N ARG A 242 -16.87 -1.29 -14.53
CA ARG A 242 -17.04 -0.31 -15.60
C ARG A 242 -15.71 0.07 -16.25
N MET A 243 -14.65 0.30 -15.48
CA MET A 243 -13.32 0.55 -16.04
C MET A 243 -12.80 -0.64 -16.84
N LEU A 244 -12.88 -1.87 -16.31
CA LEU A 244 -12.40 -3.06 -17.01
C LEU A 244 -13.13 -3.29 -18.34
N GLU A 245 -14.45 -3.05 -18.37
CA GLU A 245 -15.24 -3.06 -19.61
C GLU A 245 -14.66 -2.05 -20.63
N MET A 246 -14.50 -0.79 -20.22
CA MET A 246 -14.01 0.27 -21.11
C MET A 246 -12.59 -0.02 -21.61
N ILE A 247 -11.66 -0.38 -20.73
CA ILE A 247 -10.27 -0.65 -21.08
C ILE A 247 -10.18 -1.82 -22.07
N ARG A 248 -10.91 -2.91 -21.85
CA ARG A 248 -10.91 -4.05 -22.78
C ARG A 248 -11.45 -3.67 -24.15
N ASP A 249 -12.52 -2.88 -24.20
CA ASP A 249 -13.10 -2.43 -25.47
C ASP A 249 -12.24 -1.37 -26.17
N ILE A 250 -11.52 -0.53 -25.44
CA ILE A 250 -10.48 0.36 -26.00
C ILE A 250 -9.46 -0.47 -26.77
N TRP A 251 -8.96 -1.56 -26.17
CA TRP A 251 -7.97 -2.44 -26.81
C TRP A 251 -8.58 -3.29 -27.94
N LYS A 252 -9.84 -3.74 -27.80
CA LYS A 252 -10.57 -4.43 -28.87
C LYS A 252 -10.68 -3.58 -30.14
N HIS A 253 -10.85 -2.26 -29.99
CA HIS A 253 -11.00 -1.30 -31.08
C HIS A 253 -9.73 -0.50 -31.37
N ALA A 254 -8.57 -0.95 -30.88
CA ALA A 254 -7.29 -0.29 -31.10
C ALA A 254 -7.01 -0.11 -32.60
N PRO A 255 -6.92 1.13 -33.11
CA PRO A 255 -6.85 1.40 -34.54
C PRO A 255 -5.42 1.56 -35.07
N VAL A 256 -4.43 1.72 -34.20
CA VAL A 256 -3.07 2.11 -34.59
C VAL A 256 -2.15 0.91 -34.59
N GLU A 257 -1.52 0.59 -35.72
CA GLU A 257 -0.44 -0.40 -35.75
C GLU A 257 0.81 0.17 -35.06
N SER A 258 1.42 -0.62 -34.18
CA SER A 258 2.66 -0.28 -33.48
C SER A 258 3.77 -1.26 -33.87
N PRO A 259 4.98 -0.75 -34.19
CA PRO A 259 6.13 -1.60 -34.51
C PRO A 259 6.72 -2.31 -33.28
N ALA A 260 6.25 -2.02 -32.05
CA ALA A 260 6.94 -2.39 -30.81
C ALA A 260 7.03 -3.90 -30.53
N VAL A 261 6.13 -4.73 -31.06
CA VAL A 261 6.04 -6.16 -30.71
C VAL A 261 5.89 -7.06 -31.95
N GLY A 262 6.22 -6.54 -33.13
CA GLY A 262 6.17 -7.28 -34.40
C GLY A 262 4.92 -6.97 -35.25
N VAL A 263 4.84 -7.64 -36.41
CA VAL A 263 3.80 -7.38 -37.43
C VAL A 263 2.41 -7.69 -36.86
N GLY A 264 1.53 -6.69 -36.85
CA GLY A 264 0.11 -6.83 -36.48
C GLY A 264 -0.25 -6.40 -35.05
N ALA A 265 0.70 -5.99 -34.21
CA ALA A 265 0.40 -5.43 -32.89
C ALA A 265 -0.26 -4.05 -33.01
N ARG A 266 -1.36 -3.82 -32.29
CA ARG A 266 -2.08 -2.54 -32.30
C ARG A 266 -2.08 -1.89 -30.93
N ILE A 267 -1.99 -0.56 -30.91
CA ILE A 267 -2.14 0.29 -29.72
C ILE A 267 -3.39 1.17 -29.84
N PRO A 268 -3.98 1.60 -28.71
CA PRO A 268 -5.21 2.38 -28.72
C PRO A 268 -5.12 3.76 -29.37
N SER A 269 -3.97 4.44 -29.26
CA SER A 269 -3.83 5.82 -29.76
C SER A 269 -2.38 6.21 -30.02
N ARG A 270 -2.19 7.23 -30.87
CA ARG A 270 -0.92 7.99 -30.96
C ARG A 270 -0.91 9.20 -30.02
N ASN A 271 -2.04 9.54 -29.40
CA ASN A 271 -2.09 10.59 -28.38
C ASN A 271 -1.36 10.08 -27.13
N ILE A 272 -0.39 10.87 -26.69
CA ILE A 272 0.47 10.58 -25.54
C ILE A 272 -0.30 10.57 -24.23
N GLU A 273 -1.30 11.45 -24.11
CA GLU A 273 -2.21 11.55 -22.97
C GLU A 273 -3.01 10.26 -22.81
N VAL A 274 -3.74 9.84 -23.85
CA VAL A 274 -4.45 8.54 -23.89
C VAL A 274 -3.58 7.38 -23.45
N ASN A 275 -2.36 7.30 -23.96
CA ASN A 275 -1.46 6.21 -23.59
C ASN A 275 -0.95 6.33 -22.14
N GLY A 276 -0.72 7.55 -21.65
CA GLY A 276 -0.37 7.82 -20.25
C GLY A 276 -1.50 7.47 -19.27
N GLU A 277 -2.74 7.83 -19.60
CA GLU A 277 -3.94 7.45 -18.86
C GLU A 277 -4.11 5.93 -18.77
N LEU A 278 -3.93 5.26 -19.90
CA LEU A 278 -4.01 3.80 -19.99
C LEU A 278 -2.89 3.12 -19.20
N LEU A 279 -1.65 3.62 -19.27
CA LEU A 279 -0.53 3.10 -18.48
C LEU A 279 -0.84 3.16 -16.97
N GLN A 280 -1.27 4.31 -16.47
CA GLN A 280 -1.63 4.48 -15.05
C GLN A 280 -2.82 3.59 -14.66
N THR A 281 -3.86 3.55 -15.51
CA THR A 281 -5.07 2.77 -15.23
C THR A 281 -4.80 1.27 -15.22
N MET A 282 -4.16 0.76 -16.27
CA MET A 282 -3.87 -0.67 -16.41
C MET A 282 -2.87 -1.14 -15.36
N SER A 283 -1.89 -0.31 -14.99
CA SER A 283 -0.95 -0.63 -13.90
C SER A 283 -1.68 -0.90 -12.58
N ARG A 284 -2.53 0.03 -12.16
CA ARG A 284 -3.26 -0.08 -10.89
C ARG A 284 -4.30 -1.20 -10.93
N LEU A 285 -4.98 -1.39 -12.06
CA LEU A 285 -5.93 -2.49 -12.25
C LEU A 285 -5.23 -3.85 -12.28
N TYR A 286 -4.03 -3.96 -12.85
CA TYR A 286 -3.23 -5.18 -12.81
C TYR A 286 -2.99 -5.61 -11.36
N TRP A 287 -2.48 -4.72 -10.51
CA TRP A 287 -2.27 -5.04 -9.10
C TRP A 287 -3.59 -5.43 -8.39
N LEU A 288 -4.66 -4.66 -8.61
CA LEU A 288 -5.96 -4.89 -7.98
C LEU A 288 -6.61 -6.25 -8.34
N THR A 289 -6.37 -6.72 -9.58
CA THR A 289 -7.08 -7.87 -10.16
C THR A 289 -6.22 -9.11 -10.36
N GLY A 290 -4.91 -8.95 -10.58
CA GLY A 290 -4.01 -10.00 -11.05
C GLY A 290 -4.16 -10.34 -12.54
N ASP A 291 -4.88 -9.54 -13.32
CA ASP A 291 -5.12 -9.80 -14.75
C ASP A 291 -3.84 -9.51 -15.57
N ALA A 292 -3.16 -10.58 -15.99
CA ALA A 292 -1.89 -10.48 -16.72
C ALA A 292 -2.03 -9.74 -18.06
N GLN A 293 -3.20 -9.72 -18.69
CA GLN A 293 -3.38 -9.01 -19.96
C GLN A 293 -3.20 -7.50 -19.81
N LEU A 294 -3.66 -6.93 -18.69
CA LEU A 294 -3.47 -5.51 -18.39
C LEU A 294 -1.98 -5.15 -18.23
N LYS A 295 -1.22 -6.05 -17.60
CA LYS A 295 0.24 -5.93 -17.47
C LYS A 295 0.92 -5.94 -18.84
N ASP A 296 0.55 -6.89 -19.70
CA ASP A 296 1.16 -7.04 -21.02
C ASP A 296 0.87 -5.82 -21.91
N TRP A 297 -0.36 -5.29 -21.85
CA TRP A 297 -0.73 -4.03 -22.51
C TRP A 297 0.00 -2.81 -21.95
N CYS A 298 0.21 -2.76 -20.63
CA CYS A 298 1.03 -1.72 -19.99
C CYS A 298 2.47 -1.75 -20.51
N PHE A 299 3.08 -2.94 -20.59
CA PHE A 299 4.42 -3.10 -21.15
C PHE A 299 4.51 -2.79 -22.64
N LEU A 300 3.50 -3.15 -23.43
CA LEU A 300 3.44 -2.78 -24.85
C LEU A 300 3.46 -1.25 -25.04
N LEU A 301 2.69 -0.49 -24.24
CA LEU A 301 2.71 0.97 -24.29
C LEU A 301 4.04 1.55 -23.77
N ALA A 302 4.61 0.98 -22.70
CA ALA A 302 5.90 1.42 -22.19
C ALA A 302 7.03 1.18 -23.21
N ASP A 303 7.06 0.01 -23.86
CA ASP A 303 8.01 -0.30 -24.92
C ASP A 303 7.89 0.67 -26.09
N HIS A 304 6.66 0.98 -26.51
CA HIS A 304 6.40 1.95 -27.57
C HIS A 304 7.00 3.33 -27.23
N HIS A 305 6.75 3.87 -26.04
CA HIS A 305 7.18 5.23 -25.67
C HIS A 305 8.64 5.33 -25.15
N LEU A 306 9.26 4.22 -24.76
CA LEU A 306 10.67 4.21 -24.33
C LEU A 306 11.64 3.90 -25.48
N PHE A 307 11.23 3.16 -26.52
CA PHE A 307 12.15 2.66 -27.54
C PHE A 307 11.76 2.93 -29.00
N HIS A 308 10.47 3.19 -29.30
CA HIS A 308 10.02 3.37 -30.69
C HIS A 308 9.59 4.80 -31.01
N GLN A 309 8.68 5.35 -30.21
CA GLN A 309 8.26 6.74 -30.23
C GLN A 309 8.78 7.41 -28.96
N ARG A 310 10.10 7.61 -28.89
CA ARG A 310 10.75 8.08 -27.67
C ARG A 310 10.29 9.49 -27.35
N LEU A 311 10.01 9.76 -26.09
CA LEU A 311 9.56 11.07 -25.62
C LEU A 311 10.52 12.22 -25.99
N LEU A 312 11.82 11.93 -26.03
CA LEU A 312 12.85 12.92 -26.36
C LEU A 312 13.07 13.10 -27.88
N ASP A 313 12.43 12.27 -28.73
CA ASP A 313 12.43 12.46 -30.19
C ASP A 313 11.30 13.38 -30.67
N GLU A 314 10.28 13.59 -29.82
CA GLU A 314 9.14 14.45 -30.12
C GLU A 314 9.55 15.94 -30.20
N LYS A 315 8.75 16.78 -30.88
CA LYS A 315 9.06 18.22 -30.95
C LYS A 315 9.03 18.90 -29.59
N THR A 316 8.08 18.50 -28.74
CA THR A 316 7.85 19.10 -27.43
C THR A 316 7.44 18.03 -26.44
N LEU A 317 7.94 18.13 -25.22
CA LEU A 317 7.49 17.36 -24.07
C LEU A 317 6.55 18.22 -23.23
N SER A 318 5.33 17.72 -22.94
CA SER A 318 4.41 18.39 -22.02
C SER A 318 4.75 18.05 -20.57
N LEU A 319 4.84 19.07 -19.73
CA LEU A 319 4.99 18.96 -18.28
C LEU A 319 3.76 19.52 -17.53
N ARG A 320 2.77 20.00 -18.28
CA ARG A 320 1.44 20.38 -17.81
C ARG A 320 0.52 19.16 -17.76
N ASP A 321 -0.52 19.25 -16.95
CA ASP A 321 -1.72 18.42 -17.07
C ASP A 321 -2.25 18.40 -18.53
N HIS A 322 -2.93 17.31 -18.88
CA HIS A 322 -3.29 16.95 -20.26
C HIS A 322 -2.05 16.76 -21.17
N GLY A 323 -1.07 16.00 -20.68
CA GLY A 323 0.06 15.51 -21.46
C GLY A 323 1.21 14.93 -20.63
N CYS A 324 1.29 15.25 -19.33
CA CYS A 324 2.33 14.72 -18.45
C CYS A 324 2.04 13.30 -17.92
N GLU A 325 0.83 12.78 -18.16
CA GLU A 325 0.32 11.49 -17.67
C GLU A 325 1.20 10.32 -18.13
N ILE A 326 1.85 10.49 -19.28
CA ILE A 326 2.82 9.52 -19.81
C ILE A 326 4.02 9.33 -18.89
N ILE A 327 4.49 10.39 -18.24
CA ILE A 327 5.64 10.34 -17.33
C ILE A 327 5.24 9.57 -16.07
N GLY A 328 4.07 9.90 -15.50
CA GLY A 328 3.48 9.12 -14.39
C GLY A 328 3.28 7.66 -14.77
N GLY A 329 2.65 7.39 -15.92
CA GLY A 329 2.38 6.05 -16.43
C GLY A 329 3.63 5.19 -16.65
N LEU A 330 4.70 5.77 -17.20
CA LEU A 330 5.99 5.09 -17.36
C LEU A 330 6.64 4.76 -16.01
N SER A 331 6.52 5.65 -15.02
CA SER A 331 7.01 5.35 -13.66
C SER A 331 6.25 4.18 -13.02
N GLU A 332 4.94 4.07 -13.26
CA GLU A 332 4.15 2.94 -12.78
C GLU A 332 4.49 1.63 -13.51
N ALA A 333 4.72 1.67 -14.82
CA ALA A 333 5.20 0.52 -15.60
C ALA A 333 6.58 0.04 -15.11
N LEU A 334 7.47 0.95 -14.72
CA LEU A 334 8.76 0.62 -14.11
C LEU A 334 8.58 -0.11 -12.77
N VAL A 335 7.62 0.29 -11.94
CA VAL A 335 7.28 -0.42 -10.68
C VAL A 335 6.83 -1.86 -10.96
N ILE A 336 6.03 -2.09 -12.01
CA ILE A 336 5.66 -3.45 -12.43
C ILE A 336 6.90 -4.22 -12.86
N ALA A 337 7.72 -3.66 -13.74
CA ALA A 337 8.93 -4.31 -14.24
C ALA A 337 9.85 -4.71 -13.07
N ALA A 338 10.08 -3.82 -12.10
CA ALA A 338 10.93 -4.08 -10.94
C ALA A 338 10.50 -5.29 -10.10
N ARG A 339 9.22 -5.67 -10.17
CA ARG A 339 8.65 -6.78 -9.39
C ARG A 339 8.42 -8.05 -10.20
N GLU A 340 8.13 -7.90 -11.49
CA GLU A 340 7.63 -8.99 -12.33
C GLU A 340 8.58 -9.35 -13.49
N ASP A 341 9.49 -8.46 -13.89
CA ASP A 341 10.39 -8.63 -15.05
C ASP A 341 11.68 -7.81 -14.88
N LEU A 342 12.67 -8.36 -14.18
CA LEU A 342 13.94 -7.68 -13.87
C LEU A 342 14.74 -7.27 -15.14
N PRO A 343 14.87 -8.11 -16.18
CA PRO A 343 15.52 -7.68 -17.43
C PRO A 343 14.84 -6.47 -18.07
N ARG A 344 13.49 -6.44 -18.08
CA ARG A 344 12.74 -5.27 -18.55
C ARG A 344 12.96 -4.05 -17.67
N HIS A 345 13.00 -4.24 -16.35
CA HIS A 345 13.28 -3.16 -15.40
C HIS A 345 14.63 -2.50 -15.67
N GLU A 346 15.69 -3.29 -15.85
CA GLU A 346 17.02 -2.76 -16.17
C GLU A 346 17.01 -1.92 -17.46
N ARG A 347 16.33 -2.42 -18.51
CA ARG A 347 16.19 -1.71 -19.78
C ARG A 347 15.36 -0.43 -19.64
N TYR A 348 14.24 -0.49 -18.91
CA TYR A 348 13.33 0.65 -18.71
C TYR A 348 13.96 1.71 -17.84
N SER A 349 14.68 1.31 -16.78
CA SER A 349 15.37 2.21 -15.86
C SER A 349 16.32 3.14 -16.61
N VAL A 350 17.17 2.58 -17.49
CA VAL A 350 18.11 3.38 -18.30
C VAL A 350 17.37 4.38 -19.20
N ALA A 351 16.37 3.91 -19.94
CA ALA A 351 15.64 4.76 -20.89
C ALA A 351 14.81 5.86 -20.18
N PHE A 352 14.12 5.50 -19.10
CA PHE A 352 13.25 6.43 -18.39
C PHE A 352 14.03 7.45 -17.56
N ARG A 353 15.15 7.06 -16.94
CA ARG A 353 16.04 8.01 -16.25
C ARG A 353 16.61 9.05 -17.20
N ALA A 354 16.86 8.71 -18.47
CA ALA A 354 17.27 9.72 -19.45
C ALA A 354 16.21 10.82 -19.64
N VAL A 355 14.92 10.46 -19.59
CA VAL A 355 13.81 11.44 -19.63
C VAL A 355 13.79 12.29 -18.35
N LEU A 356 13.86 11.66 -17.17
CA LEU A 356 13.83 12.40 -15.89
C LEU A 356 15.05 13.30 -15.69
N ASP A 357 16.24 12.83 -16.06
CA ASP A 357 17.48 13.60 -16.00
C ASP A 357 17.43 14.79 -16.98
N PHE A 358 16.85 14.62 -18.17
CA PHE A 358 16.64 15.72 -19.11
C PHE A 358 15.67 16.78 -18.54
N ILE A 359 14.54 16.37 -17.96
CA ILE A 359 13.60 17.29 -17.30
C ILE A 359 14.28 17.98 -16.13
N LEU A 360 15.08 17.27 -15.32
CA LEU A 360 15.76 17.86 -14.17
C LEU A 360 16.85 18.87 -14.58
N ALA A 361 17.52 18.62 -15.70
CA ALA A 361 18.60 19.50 -16.18
C ALA A 361 18.08 20.75 -16.90
N HIS A 362 16.95 20.65 -17.60
CA HIS A 362 16.49 21.69 -18.52
C HIS A 362 15.04 22.16 -18.30
N GLY A 363 14.21 21.30 -17.72
CA GLY A 363 12.76 21.52 -17.55
C GLY A 363 12.35 22.09 -16.20
N VAL A 364 13.28 22.62 -15.40
CA VAL A 364 12.99 23.24 -14.10
C VAL A 364 13.68 24.61 -13.99
N ASN A 365 13.01 25.58 -13.36
CA ASN A 365 13.61 26.88 -13.04
C ASN A 365 14.45 26.80 -11.74
N GLU A 366 15.03 27.92 -11.30
CA GLU A 366 15.87 27.99 -10.09
C GLU A 366 15.16 27.55 -8.80
N ASP A 367 13.83 27.65 -8.77
CA ASP A 367 13.01 27.23 -7.65
C ASP A 367 12.46 25.80 -7.79
N GLY A 368 12.75 25.11 -8.89
CA GLY A 368 12.24 23.78 -9.18
C GLY A 368 10.85 23.75 -9.83
N MET A 369 10.28 24.89 -10.23
CA MET A 369 9.00 24.93 -10.95
C MET A 369 9.19 24.62 -12.44
N MET A 370 8.23 23.92 -13.03
CA MET A 370 8.30 23.46 -14.43
C MET A 370 7.47 24.36 -15.36
N PRO A 371 7.93 24.66 -16.59
CA PRO A 371 7.10 25.30 -17.60
C PRO A 371 6.02 24.33 -18.10
N ASN A 372 5.01 24.82 -18.81
CA ASN A 372 3.99 23.95 -19.41
C ASN A 372 4.58 22.91 -20.37
N ARG A 373 5.58 23.31 -21.16
CA ARG A 373 6.21 22.48 -22.19
C ARG A 373 7.67 22.85 -22.36
N ILE A 374 8.48 21.88 -22.76
CA ILE A 374 9.87 22.10 -23.20
C ILE A 374 10.08 21.51 -24.59
N ALA A 375 10.98 22.11 -25.38
CA ALA A 375 11.42 21.52 -26.63
C ALA A 375 12.25 20.27 -26.31
N ALA A 376 11.91 19.11 -26.87
CA ALA A 376 12.52 17.85 -26.43
C ALA A 376 13.99 17.71 -26.90
N GLN A 377 14.42 18.49 -27.89
CA GLN A 377 15.79 18.51 -28.40
C GLN A 377 16.71 19.48 -27.65
N THR A 378 16.19 20.62 -27.19
CA THR A 378 17.01 21.70 -26.59
C THR A 378 16.77 21.89 -25.10
N GLY A 379 15.62 21.44 -24.60
CA GLY A 379 15.18 21.64 -23.22
C GLY A 379 14.65 23.04 -22.94
N GLU A 380 14.63 23.93 -23.94
CA GLU A 380 14.13 25.30 -23.78
C GLU A 380 12.61 25.31 -23.54
N ALA A 381 12.16 26.18 -22.64
CA ALA A 381 10.75 26.37 -22.35
C ALA A 381 10.00 26.89 -23.59
N VAL A 382 8.90 26.22 -23.94
CA VAL A 382 8.02 26.64 -25.04
C VAL A 382 6.90 27.51 -24.46
N GLY A 383 7.09 28.82 -24.53
CA GLY A 383 6.17 29.81 -23.94
C GLY A 383 6.56 30.24 -22.53
N LYS A 384 5.72 31.11 -21.92
CA LYS A 384 6.02 31.73 -20.61
C LYS A 384 5.23 31.15 -19.42
N GLY A 385 4.30 30.23 -19.66
CA GLY A 385 3.44 29.69 -18.61
C GLY A 385 4.12 28.57 -17.83
N LEU A 386 3.86 28.53 -16.51
CA LEU A 386 4.23 27.41 -15.65
C LEU A 386 3.16 26.31 -15.75
N SER A 387 3.59 25.07 -15.52
CA SER A 387 2.70 23.93 -15.31
C SER A 387 1.83 24.19 -14.08
N ASP A 388 0.54 23.89 -14.19
CA ASP A 388 -0.43 23.98 -13.10
C ASP A 388 -0.33 22.82 -12.11
N GLY A 389 0.16 21.66 -12.52
CA GLY A 389 0.23 20.49 -11.64
C GLY A 389 1.15 20.66 -10.42
N PHE A 390 2.22 21.47 -10.49
CA PHE A 390 3.30 21.72 -9.49
C PHE A 390 4.01 20.49 -8.87
N GLY A 391 3.44 19.29 -8.98
CA GLY A 391 3.89 18.04 -8.40
C GLY A 391 3.60 16.79 -9.25
N TYR A 392 2.74 16.87 -10.29
CA TYR A 392 2.38 15.70 -11.12
C TYR A 392 3.58 14.98 -11.75
N VAL A 393 4.52 15.72 -12.34
CA VAL A 393 5.76 15.13 -12.87
C VAL A 393 6.67 14.65 -11.74
N TYR A 394 6.67 15.34 -10.59
CA TYR A 394 7.46 14.97 -9.42
C TYR A 394 6.98 13.68 -8.75
N ASP A 395 5.74 13.23 -8.99
CA ASP A 395 5.28 11.90 -8.58
C ASP A 395 6.18 10.81 -9.19
N ALA A 396 6.54 10.93 -10.48
CA ALA A 396 7.45 9.99 -11.14
C ALA A 396 8.87 10.07 -10.57
N PHE A 397 9.37 11.28 -10.30
CA PHE A 397 10.68 11.50 -9.67
C PHE A 397 10.78 10.79 -8.33
N LEU A 398 9.79 11.01 -7.46
CA LEU A 398 9.78 10.42 -6.12
C LEU A 398 9.54 8.90 -6.17
N THR A 399 8.78 8.42 -7.16
CA THR A 399 8.61 6.98 -7.41
C THR A 399 9.94 6.32 -7.77
N VAL A 400 10.68 6.87 -8.74
CA VAL A 400 12.00 6.35 -9.14
C VAL A 400 13.03 6.48 -8.01
N ALA A 401 13.05 7.62 -7.30
CA ALA A 401 13.92 7.84 -6.15
C ALA A 401 13.80 6.71 -5.11
N ARG A 402 12.56 6.29 -4.82
CA ARG A 402 12.27 5.24 -3.83
C ARG A 402 12.54 3.84 -4.35
N LEU A 403 12.20 3.59 -5.62
CA LEU A 403 12.36 2.28 -6.24
C LEU A 403 13.84 1.92 -6.41
N GLU A 404 14.63 2.88 -6.86
CA GLU A 404 16.04 2.68 -7.25
C GLU A 404 17.05 3.28 -6.26
N LYS A 405 16.58 3.97 -5.21
CA LYS A 405 17.41 4.65 -4.20
C LYS A 405 18.28 5.78 -4.77
N ASP A 406 17.80 6.49 -5.79
CA ASP A 406 18.47 7.68 -6.34
C ASP A 406 18.04 8.94 -5.58
N GLU A 407 18.89 9.41 -4.67
CA GLU A 407 18.62 10.59 -3.84
C GLU A 407 18.48 11.90 -4.64
N ARG A 408 18.98 11.98 -5.89
CA ARG A 408 18.95 13.22 -6.68
C ARG A 408 17.51 13.67 -6.93
N TYR A 409 16.63 12.73 -7.28
CA TYR A 409 15.23 13.01 -7.54
C TYR A 409 14.48 13.41 -6.26
N GLU A 410 14.74 12.75 -5.12
CA GLU A 410 14.15 13.17 -3.85
C GLU A 410 14.56 14.60 -3.46
N LYS A 411 15.84 14.95 -3.66
CA LYS A 411 16.36 16.31 -3.42
C LYS A 411 15.68 17.35 -4.32
N ALA A 412 15.45 17.03 -5.59
CA ALA A 412 14.75 17.92 -6.52
C ALA A 412 13.30 18.18 -6.08
N VAL A 413 12.57 17.12 -5.69
CA VAL A 413 11.19 17.23 -5.18
C VAL A 413 11.16 18.08 -3.92
N ARG A 414 12.08 17.85 -2.97
CA ARG A 414 12.19 18.65 -1.73
C ARG A 414 12.47 20.13 -2.04
N HIS A 415 13.38 20.40 -2.97
CA HIS A 415 13.76 21.76 -3.36
C HIS A 415 12.56 22.55 -3.90
N ALA A 416 11.74 21.92 -4.75
CA ALA A 416 10.50 22.50 -5.27
C ALA A 416 9.48 22.78 -4.16
N LEU A 417 9.22 21.80 -3.28
CA LEU A 417 8.30 21.98 -2.14
C LEU A 417 8.75 23.08 -1.17
N GLU A 418 10.06 23.22 -0.93
CA GLU A 418 10.58 24.29 -0.07
C GLU A 418 10.29 25.68 -0.63
N ARG A 419 10.12 25.83 -1.95
CA ARG A 419 10.01 27.12 -2.66
C ARG A 419 8.66 27.39 -3.29
N VAL A 420 7.74 26.42 -3.29
CA VAL A 420 6.38 26.59 -3.85
C VAL A 420 5.64 27.79 -3.25
N HIS A 421 5.91 28.11 -1.98
CA HIS A 421 5.34 29.26 -1.28
C HIS A 421 5.64 30.64 -1.92
N LYS A 422 6.56 30.72 -2.88
CA LYS A 422 6.83 31.92 -3.67
C LYS A 422 5.83 32.14 -4.80
N TYR A 423 4.99 31.15 -5.11
CA TYR A 423 4.12 31.11 -6.27
C TYR A 423 2.65 31.04 -5.82
N HIS A 424 1.92 32.15 -5.89
CA HIS A 424 0.46 32.14 -5.71
C HIS A 424 -0.21 31.85 -7.05
N CYS A 425 -1.14 30.89 -7.12
CA CYS A 425 -1.65 30.41 -8.42
C CYS A 425 -2.35 31.52 -9.20
N ARG A 426 -3.07 32.43 -8.51
CA ARG A 426 -3.70 33.62 -9.11
C ARG A 426 -2.74 34.57 -9.83
N ASP A 427 -1.46 34.56 -9.45
CA ASP A 427 -0.42 35.41 -10.02
C ASP A 427 0.31 34.70 -11.18
N VAL A 428 0.06 33.40 -11.36
CA VAL A 428 0.63 32.58 -12.44
C VAL A 428 -0.26 32.64 -13.69
N PRO A 429 0.26 33.10 -14.84
CA PRO A 429 -0.53 33.18 -16.07
C PRO A 429 -1.14 31.84 -16.48
N GLY A 430 -2.47 31.79 -16.58
CA GLY A 430 -3.21 30.59 -16.98
C GLY A 430 -3.68 29.71 -15.83
N MET A 431 -3.47 30.13 -14.56
CA MET A 431 -3.90 29.44 -13.34
C MET A 431 -4.89 30.28 -12.50
N THR A 432 -5.63 31.20 -13.13
CA THR A 432 -6.51 32.15 -12.40
C THR A 432 -7.89 31.58 -12.04
N GLY A 433 -8.23 30.38 -12.52
CA GLY A 433 -9.49 29.68 -12.21
C GLY A 433 -9.33 28.66 -11.08
N ALA A 434 -10.45 28.17 -10.55
CA ALA A 434 -10.45 27.21 -9.44
C ALA A 434 -9.75 25.88 -9.79
N ASP A 435 -9.81 25.47 -11.06
CA ASP A 435 -9.22 24.23 -11.58
C ASP A 435 -7.68 24.25 -11.54
N GLY A 436 -7.04 25.32 -12.02
CA GLY A 436 -5.58 25.44 -11.92
C GLY A 436 -5.06 25.51 -10.48
N HIS A 437 -5.84 26.06 -9.55
CA HIS A 437 -5.55 25.97 -8.11
C HIS A 437 -5.69 24.53 -7.59
N ALA A 438 -6.72 23.80 -8.05
CA ALA A 438 -6.97 22.41 -7.68
C ALA A 438 -5.77 21.53 -8.05
N ASP A 439 -5.32 21.57 -9.30
CA ASP A 439 -4.18 20.77 -9.77
C ASP A 439 -2.90 21.03 -8.98
N ALA A 440 -2.60 22.31 -8.73
CA ALA A 440 -1.39 22.70 -8.00
C ALA A 440 -1.42 22.19 -6.55
N ILE A 441 -2.57 22.33 -5.88
CA ILE A 441 -2.76 21.85 -4.50
C ILE A 441 -2.67 20.32 -4.44
N GLU A 442 -3.30 19.62 -5.38
CA GLU A 442 -3.33 18.16 -5.44
C GLU A 442 -1.93 17.59 -5.69
N GLY A 443 -1.19 18.14 -6.65
CA GLY A 443 0.19 17.75 -6.90
C GLY A 443 1.11 17.98 -5.70
N VAL A 444 0.94 19.09 -4.99
CA VAL A 444 1.72 19.37 -3.76
C VAL A 444 1.34 18.41 -2.62
N LEU A 445 0.05 18.16 -2.38
CA LEU A 445 -0.43 17.26 -1.33
C LEU A 445 0.03 15.81 -1.53
N ASN A 446 0.09 15.33 -2.78
CA ASN A 446 0.59 14.00 -3.14
C ASN A 446 2.02 13.75 -2.64
N LEU A 447 2.86 14.79 -2.72
CA LEU A 447 4.26 14.76 -2.34
C LEU A 447 4.43 14.98 -0.83
N LEU A 448 3.66 15.90 -0.22
CA LEU A 448 3.77 16.27 1.20
C LEU A 448 3.50 15.14 2.18
N ASN A 449 2.67 14.17 1.79
CA ASN A 449 2.45 12.96 2.59
C ASN A 449 3.74 12.15 2.82
N ARG A 450 4.69 12.28 1.89
CA ARG A 450 5.93 11.49 1.81
C ARG A 450 7.16 12.31 2.14
N LEU A 451 7.17 13.58 1.74
CA LEU A 451 8.22 14.56 1.97
C LEU A 451 7.60 15.79 2.63
N PRO A 452 7.37 15.78 3.95
CA PRO A 452 6.72 16.89 4.64
C PRO A 452 7.63 18.13 4.61
N VAL A 453 7.07 19.25 4.15
CA VAL A 453 7.72 20.56 4.10
C VAL A 453 6.74 21.61 4.64
N GLU A 454 7.13 22.29 5.71
CA GLU A 454 6.24 23.20 6.46
C GLU A 454 5.75 24.39 5.62
N SER A 455 6.63 24.99 4.81
CA SER A 455 6.27 26.12 3.94
C SER A 455 5.22 25.72 2.90
N ALA A 456 5.32 24.53 2.34
CA ALA A 456 4.34 23.99 1.39
C ALA A 456 3.00 23.64 2.06
N PHE A 457 2.98 23.12 3.30
CA PHE A 457 1.73 22.92 4.03
C PHE A 457 0.99 24.25 4.27
N ARG A 458 1.72 25.31 4.64
CA ARG A 458 1.13 26.65 4.79
C ARG A 458 0.58 27.17 3.47
N TRP A 459 1.34 27.00 2.39
CA TRP A 459 0.91 27.40 1.05
C TRP A 459 -0.40 26.70 0.64
N VAL A 460 -0.56 25.40 0.91
CA VAL A 460 -1.83 24.69 0.64
C VAL A 460 -3.00 25.31 1.42
N ASP A 461 -2.79 25.70 2.69
CA ASP A 461 -3.83 26.38 3.50
C ASP A 461 -4.23 27.75 2.94
N GLU A 462 -3.30 28.46 2.30
CA GLU A 462 -3.53 29.77 1.67
C GLU A 462 -4.26 29.61 0.33
N GLU A 463 -3.79 28.72 -0.55
CA GLU A 463 -4.34 28.57 -1.89
C GLU A 463 -5.74 27.93 -1.92
N ILE A 464 -6.05 27.01 -1.00
CA ILE A 464 -7.39 26.38 -0.93
C ILE A 464 -8.49 27.40 -0.59
N ALA A 465 -8.14 28.50 0.07
CA ALA A 465 -9.10 29.55 0.41
C ALA A 465 -9.74 30.15 -0.83
N PHE A 466 -8.95 30.32 -1.91
CA PHE A 466 -9.44 30.84 -3.19
C PHE A 466 -10.55 29.96 -3.77
N ILE A 467 -10.34 28.64 -3.81
CA ILE A 467 -11.35 27.67 -4.31
C ILE A 467 -12.66 27.80 -3.51
N PHE A 468 -12.56 27.91 -2.19
CA PHE A 468 -13.75 28.06 -1.34
C PHE A 468 -14.49 29.40 -1.54
N GLU A 469 -13.78 30.47 -1.92
CA GLU A 469 -14.38 31.78 -2.20
C GLU A 469 -15.14 31.82 -3.54
N GLN A 470 -14.83 30.92 -4.47
CA GLN A 470 -15.54 30.82 -5.76
C GLN A 470 -16.93 30.16 -5.65
N GLN A 471 -17.22 29.42 -4.57
CA GLN A 471 -18.52 28.73 -4.43
C GLN A 471 -19.67 29.72 -4.19
N LYS A 472 -20.64 29.68 -5.09
CA LYS A 472 -21.88 30.47 -5.05
C LYS A 472 -22.87 29.89 -4.01
N PRO A 473 -23.91 30.66 -3.62
CA PRO A 473 -24.89 30.20 -2.64
C PRO A 473 -25.63 28.90 -3.00
N ASP A 474 -25.80 28.63 -4.30
CA ASP A 474 -26.43 27.41 -4.84
C ASP A 474 -25.49 26.20 -4.89
N GLY A 475 -24.23 26.36 -4.49
CA GLY A 475 -23.21 25.31 -4.46
C GLY A 475 -22.37 25.20 -5.72
N ILE A 476 -22.75 25.87 -6.81
CA ILE A 476 -21.98 25.93 -8.05
C ILE A 476 -20.73 26.80 -7.85
N ILE A 477 -19.61 26.41 -8.47
CA ILE A 477 -18.36 27.13 -8.36
C ILE A 477 -18.24 28.00 -9.63
N GLU A 478 -17.70 27.45 -10.71
CA GLU A 478 -17.56 28.13 -11.99
C GLU A 478 -18.68 27.74 -12.96
N GLY A 479 -19.36 26.61 -12.75
CA GLY A 479 -20.54 26.20 -13.50
C GLY A 479 -20.23 25.38 -14.75
N TRP A 480 -19.06 24.75 -14.78
CA TRP A 480 -18.64 23.74 -15.75
C TRP A 480 -18.04 22.53 -15.00
N TYR A 481 -17.88 21.40 -15.69
CA TYR A 481 -17.51 20.11 -15.08
C TYR A 481 -16.28 20.14 -14.15
N GLY A 482 -15.31 21.02 -14.36
CA GLY A 482 -14.14 21.21 -13.49
C GLY A 482 -14.45 21.65 -12.05
N ASP A 483 -15.70 22.05 -11.77
CA ASP A 483 -16.20 22.20 -10.39
C ASP A 483 -15.94 20.93 -9.55
N GLY A 484 -15.92 19.75 -10.16
CA GLY A 484 -15.65 18.51 -9.44
C GLY A 484 -14.19 18.32 -9.04
N ASN A 485 -13.22 18.82 -9.82
CA ASN A 485 -11.81 18.87 -9.41
C ASN A 485 -11.64 19.70 -8.14
N SER A 486 -12.32 20.85 -8.06
CA SER A 486 -12.37 21.64 -6.83
C SER A 486 -12.94 20.86 -5.63
N ALA A 487 -13.98 20.04 -5.86
CA ALA A 487 -14.54 19.18 -4.81
C ALA A 487 -13.58 18.05 -4.40
N ARG A 488 -12.87 17.43 -5.36
CA ARG A 488 -11.81 16.46 -5.11
C ARG A 488 -10.70 17.04 -4.24
N THR A 489 -10.19 18.22 -4.59
CA THR A 489 -9.18 18.93 -3.83
C THR A 489 -9.66 19.23 -2.41
N ALA A 490 -10.91 19.69 -2.26
CA ALA A 490 -11.51 19.93 -0.95
C ALA A 490 -11.57 18.65 -0.10
N LEU A 491 -11.91 17.51 -0.69
CA LEU A 491 -11.87 16.22 0.01
C LEU A 491 -10.44 15.82 0.40
N MET A 492 -9.46 15.97 -0.49
CA MET A 492 -8.05 15.70 -0.19
C MET A 492 -7.53 16.57 0.96
N TYR A 493 -7.88 17.86 0.95
CA TYR A 493 -7.59 18.80 2.01
C TYR A 493 -8.23 18.36 3.34
N ALA A 494 -9.51 17.97 3.33
CA ALA A 494 -10.18 17.44 4.51
C ALA A 494 -9.45 16.21 5.09
N MET A 495 -9.02 15.27 4.23
CA MET A 495 -8.28 14.08 4.66
C MET A 495 -6.92 14.42 5.28
N TRP A 496 -6.22 15.43 4.77
CA TRP A 496 -5.02 15.91 5.43
C TRP A 496 -5.32 16.47 6.82
N LYS A 497 -6.34 17.33 6.94
CA LYS A 497 -6.74 17.96 8.21
C LYS A 497 -7.24 16.96 9.25
N THR A 498 -7.82 15.84 8.83
CA THR A 498 -8.28 14.78 9.74
C THR A 498 -7.32 13.60 9.84
N GLN A 499 -6.17 13.67 9.16
CA GLN A 499 -5.23 12.55 9.03
C GLN A 499 -5.92 11.26 8.51
N GLY A 500 -6.91 11.40 7.64
CA GLY A 500 -7.67 10.29 7.04
C GLY A 500 -8.88 9.83 7.85
N VAL A 501 -9.12 10.37 9.05
CA VAL A 501 -10.29 10.00 9.86
C VAL A 501 -11.56 10.65 9.29
N CYS A 502 -12.58 9.83 9.03
CA CYS A 502 -13.85 10.25 8.44
C CYS A 502 -15.04 9.94 9.37
N PRO A 503 -15.62 10.94 10.06
CA PRO A 503 -16.93 10.81 10.68
C PRO A 503 -18.00 10.38 9.68
N ALA A 504 -18.92 9.51 10.11
CA ALA A 504 -20.02 9.01 9.31
C ALA A 504 -21.28 8.87 10.19
N PRO A 505 -22.34 9.68 9.98
CA PRO A 505 -22.47 10.69 8.92
C PRO A 505 -21.65 11.95 9.18
N TRP A 506 -21.00 12.48 8.13
CA TRP A 506 -20.31 13.78 8.19
C TRP A 506 -21.30 14.90 7.82
N ARG A 507 -22.10 15.29 8.81
CA ARG A 507 -23.05 16.40 8.69
C ARG A 507 -22.33 17.74 8.74
N ASP A 508 -23.02 18.78 8.30
CA ASP A 508 -22.48 20.14 8.31
C ASP A 508 -22.05 20.60 9.70
N ASP A 509 -22.68 20.16 10.78
CA ASP A 509 -22.36 20.55 12.16
C ASP A 509 -21.17 19.79 12.77
N VAL A 510 -20.65 18.76 12.10
CA VAL A 510 -19.56 17.91 12.62
C VAL A 510 -18.19 18.54 12.31
N LYS A 511 -17.46 18.88 13.37
CA LYS A 511 -16.08 19.40 13.34
C LYS A 511 -15.14 18.27 13.74
N CYS A 512 -14.34 17.77 12.81
CA CYS A 512 -13.37 16.70 13.06
C CYS A 512 -11.98 17.10 12.56
N GLY A 513 -10.98 17.15 13.42
CA GLY A 513 -9.62 17.50 13.04
C GLY A 513 -8.62 16.64 13.80
N ALA A 514 -7.47 16.37 13.19
CA ALA A 514 -6.47 15.52 13.81
C ALA A 514 -5.04 15.96 13.55
N THR A 515 -4.19 15.65 14.53
CA THR A 515 -2.75 15.88 14.49
C THR A 515 -2.00 14.65 14.95
N ARG A 516 -0.71 14.56 14.58
CA ARG A 516 0.22 13.57 15.10
C ARG A 516 1.12 14.26 16.12
N ASP A 517 1.32 13.65 17.28
CA ASP A 517 2.28 14.17 18.25
C ASP A 517 3.71 13.67 18.00
N ALA A 518 4.68 14.10 18.82
CA ALA A 518 6.09 13.73 18.68
C ALA A 518 6.34 12.21 18.76
N GLN A 519 5.41 11.45 19.35
CA GLN A 519 5.48 10.00 19.46
C GLN A 519 4.72 9.30 18.32
N GLY A 520 4.22 10.07 17.34
CA GLY A 520 3.44 9.57 16.21
C GLY A 520 2.01 9.18 16.56
N ARG A 521 1.55 9.47 17.79
CA ARG A 521 0.18 9.15 18.23
C ARG A 521 -0.79 10.10 17.58
N LEU A 522 -1.95 9.57 17.18
CA LEU A 522 -3.00 10.37 16.58
C LEU A 522 -3.84 11.04 17.66
N ARG A 523 -3.98 12.35 17.59
CA ARG A 523 -4.90 13.15 18.42
C ARG A 523 -6.06 13.60 17.57
N ILE A 524 -7.27 13.25 17.95
CA ILE A 524 -8.49 13.58 17.20
C ILE A 524 -9.37 14.48 18.07
N PHE A 525 -9.67 15.66 17.55
CA PHE A 525 -10.68 16.56 18.08
C PHE A 525 -11.98 16.33 17.30
N LEU A 526 -13.07 16.07 18.02
CA LEU A 526 -14.40 15.93 17.45
C LEU A 526 -15.43 16.73 18.27
N GLN A 527 -16.23 17.53 17.59
CA GLN A 527 -17.34 18.27 18.21
C GLN A 527 -18.50 18.34 17.22
N CYS A 528 -19.73 18.24 17.71
CA CYS A 528 -20.95 18.39 16.92
C CYS A 528 -21.86 19.42 17.56
N ASP A 529 -22.48 20.30 16.77
CA ASP A 529 -23.43 21.28 17.31
C ASP A 529 -24.73 20.59 17.76
N TRP A 530 -25.14 19.50 17.09
CA TRP A 530 -26.29 18.67 17.47
C TRP A 530 -25.85 17.29 17.96
N ALA A 531 -26.74 16.59 18.66
CA ALA A 531 -26.52 15.19 19.03
C ALA A 531 -26.15 14.36 17.79
N TRP A 532 -25.14 13.52 17.93
CA TRP A 532 -24.55 12.76 16.83
C TRP A 532 -24.30 11.33 17.29
N SER A 533 -24.76 10.36 16.50
CA SER A 533 -24.49 8.94 16.68
C SER A 533 -24.05 8.39 15.34
N GLY A 534 -22.89 7.74 15.32
CA GLY A 534 -22.25 7.34 14.08
C GLY A 534 -20.94 6.61 14.30
N ARG A 535 -20.10 6.65 13.27
CA ARG A 535 -18.81 5.95 13.22
C ARG A 535 -17.68 6.93 12.89
N LEU A 536 -16.54 6.78 13.55
CA LEU A 536 -15.27 7.32 13.11
C LEU A 536 -14.57 6.25 12.27
N ARG A 537 -14.44 6.51 10.97
CA ARG A 537 -13.77 5.61 10.04
C ARG A 537 -12.31 6.02 9.90
N PHE A 538 -11.41 5.20 10.42
CA PHE A 538 -9.98 5.40 10.25
C PHE A 538 -9.54 4.87 8.88
N ASP A 539 -8.52 5.49 8.29
CA ASP A 539 -7.96 5.00 7.03
C ASP A 539 -7.16 3.70 7.26
N ARG A 540 -6.95 2.95 6.18
CA ARG A 540 -6.14 1.73 6.15
C ARG A 540 -5.03 1.88 5.12
N PRO A 541 -4.00 1.01 5.10
CA PRO A 541 -3.02 0.99 4.02
C PRO A 541 -3.68 0.60 2.69
N ARG A 542 -4.39 1.53 2.02
CA ARG A 542 -5.23 1.29 0.83
C ARG A 542 -4.42 0.76 -0.33
N HIS A 543 -3.20 1.26 -0.55
CA HIS A 543 -2.27 0.76 -1.55
C HIS A 543 -2.12 -0.77 -1.45
N ARG A 544 -2.00 -1.31 -0.24
CA ARG A 544 -1.81 -2.75 0.02
C ARG A 544 -3.13 -3.50 0.20
N ASP A 545 -4.07 -2.96 0.96
CA ASP A 545 -5.28 -3.65 1.39
C ASP A 545 -6.38 -3.58 0.33
N VAL A 546 -6.39 -2.52 -0.48
CA VAL A 546 -7.32 -2.31 -1.58
C VAL A 546 -6.64 -2.63 -2.90
N LEU A 547 -5.65 -1.83 -3.32
CA LEU A 547 -5.06 -1.88 -4.66
C LEU A 547 -4.04 -3.02 -4.86
N LYS A 548 -3.54 -3.63 -3.78
CA LYS A 548 -2.50 -4.68 -3.82
C LYS A 548 -1.18 -4.23 -4.45
N LEU A 549 -0.90 -2.93 -4.43
CA LEU A 549 0.37 -2.36 -4.85
C LEU A 549 1.53 -2.91 -4.00
N PRO A 550 2.72 -3.13 -4.60
CA PRO A 550 3.88 -3.68 -3.90
C PRO A 550 4.62 -2.67 -3.02
N LEU A 551 4.37 -1.37 -3.21
CA LEU A 551 4.82 -0.27 -2.36
C LEU A 551 3.88 0.92 -2.51
N ASP A 552 3.92 1.85 -1.55
CA ASP A 552 3.15 3.09 -1.57
C ASP A 552 3.95 4.25 -2.23
N TYR A 553 3.74 4.43 -3.53
CA TYR A 553 4.35 5.47 -4.36
C TYR A 553 3.34 6.57 -4.70
N PRO A 554 3.79 7.84 -4.87
CA PRO A 554 2.90 8.92 -5.25
C PRO A 554 2.48 8.78 -6.73
N ARG A 555 1.24 9.18 -7.02
CA ARG A 555 0.59 8.97 -8.30
C ARG A 555 -0.54 9.98 -8.50
N ILE A 556 -0.77 10.41 -9.73
CA ILE A 556 -1.87 11.31 -10.08
C ILE A 556 -3.21 10.62 -9.75
N ASN A 557 -4.16 11.40 -9.25
CA ASN A 557 -5.48 10.94 -8.78
C ASN A 557 -5.50 10.04 -7.53
N GLN A 558 -4.42 10.02 -6.75
CA GLN A 558 -4.45 9.34 -5.44
C GLN A 558 -5.16 10.17 -4.37
N PHE A 559 -5.58 9.48 -3.31
CA PHE A 559 -5.86 10.11 -2.03
C PHE A 559 -4.77 9.71 -1.04
N PRO A 560 -3.89 10.63 -0.59
CA PRO A 560 -2.76 10.27 0.26
C PRO A 560 -3.16 9.57 1.56
N GLU A 561 -2.36 8.58 1.97
CA GLU A 561 -2.57 7.80 3.21
C GLU A 561 -1.90 8.51 4.40
N TRP A 562 -2.65 9.33 5.13
CA TRP A 562 -2.10 10.13 6.23
C TRP A 562 -1.83 9.33 7.49
N PHE A 563 -2.87 8.85 8.19
CA PHE A 563 -2.75 7.91 9.31
C PHE A 563 -3.57 6.67 9.02
N THR A 564 -2.91 5.51 9.00
CA THR A 564 -3.51 4.23 8.67
C THR A 564 -3.47 3.27 9.85
N VAL A 565 -4.52 2.47 9.99
CA VAL A 565 -4.58 1.38 10.98
C VAL A 565 -4.39 0.01 10.31
N GLU A 566 -3.59 -0.83 10.93
CA GLU A 566 -3.31 -2.20 10.53
C GLU A 566 -4.36 -3.12 11.14
N MET A 567 -5.11 -3.84 10.31
CA MET A 567 -6.28 -4.61 10.77
C MET A 567 -5.94 -5.68 11.83
N ASP A 568 -4.73 -6.22 11.78
CA ASP A 568 -4.19 -7.27 12.66
C ASP A 568 -3.47 -6.73 13.89
N LYS A 569 -3.26 -5.42 14.00
CA LYS A 569 -2.67 -4.78 15.18
C LYS A 569 -3.74 -4.37 16.19
N ARG A 570 -3.32 -4.24 17.45
CA ARG A 570 -4.13 -3.63 18.52
C ARG A 570 -3.70 -2.19 18.75
N TYR A 571 -4.67 -1.38 19.12
CA TYR A 571 -4.53 0.04 19.35
C TYR A 571 -5.15 0.38 20.69
N ARG A 572 -4.46 1.25 21.42
CA ARG A 572 -5.01 1.85 22.63
C ARG A 572 -5.71 3.15 22.26
N VAL A 573 -7.00 3.22 22.57
CA VAL A 573 -7.80 4.42 22.38
C VAL A 573 -8.08 5.03 23.74
N ARG A 574 -7.79 6.33 23.87
CA ARG A 574 -8.05 7.11 25.08
C ARG A 574 -8.95 8.27 24.69
N CYS A 575 -10.22 8.20 25.11
CA CYS A 575 -11.15 9.32 24.99
C CYS A 575 -11.24 10.05 26.33
N GLN A 576 -11.13 11.39 26.32
CA GLN A 576 -11.32 12.19 27.52
C GLN A 576 -12.69 11.87 28.18
N GLY A 577 -12.68 11.57 29.47
CA GLY A 577 -13.91 11.22 30.22
C GLY A 577 -14.41 9.78 30.03
N ARG A 578 -13.70 8.93 29.29
CA ARG A 578 -13.99 7.48 29.15
C ARG A 578 -12.80 6.65 29.60
N GLN A 579 -13.06 5.40 29.99
CA GLN A 579 -11.98 4.46 30.29
C GLN A 579 -11.16 4.18 29.03
N PRO A 580 -9.82 4.10 29.12
CA PRO A 580 -9.00 3.63 28.01
C PRO A 580 -9.45 2.24 27.57
N GLU A 581 -9.47 2.03 26.27
CA GLU A 581 -9.86 0.76 25.68
C GLU A 581 -8.75 0.25 24.76
N LEU A 582 -8.73 -1.07 24.59
CA LEU A 582 -7.84 -1.74 23.65
C LEU A 582 -8.71 -2.35 22.56
N VAL A 583 -8.54 -1.86 21.34
CA VAL A 583 -9.35 -2.22 20.17
C VAL A 583 -8.44 -2.74 19.07
N SER A 584 -8.92 -3.66 18.26
CA SER A 584 -8.23 -4.08 17.03
C SER A 584 -8.28 -2.98 15.96
N GLY A 585 -7.32 -2.99 15.04
CA GLY A 585 -7.36 -2.10 13.88
C GLY A 585 -8.62 -2.32 13.04
N LYS A 586 -9.14 -3.56 12.99
CA LYS A 586 -10.42 -3.88 12.35
C LYS A 586 -11.60 -3.12 12.97
N GLU A 587 -11.65 -3.01 14.30
CA GLU A 587 -12.68 -2.22 15.00
C GLU A 587 -12.50 -0.72 14.73
N LEU A 588 -11.25 -0.22 14.68
CA LEU A 588 -10.98 1.18 14.36
C LEU A 588 -11.44 1.60 12.96
N LEU A 589 -11.52 0.70 11.99
CA LEU A 589 -12.06 1.05 10.66
C LEU A 589 -13.51 1.53 10.71
N ASN A 590 -14.28 1.19 11.76
CA ASN A 590 -15.66 1.60 11.98
C ASN A 590 -15.94 1.83 13.46
N TYR A 591 -15.15 2.68 14.11
CA TYR A 591 -15.25 2.90 15.54
C TYR A 591 -16.55 3.64 15.91
N GLU A 592 -17.44 2.99 16.66
CA GLU A 592 -18.75 3.54 17.00
C GLU A 592 -18.65 4.60 18.10
N LEU A 593 -19.40 5.70 17.93
CA LEU A 593 -19.38 6.80 18.87
C LEU A 593 -20.71 7.54 18.87
N THR A 594 -21.14 7.93 20.06
CA THR A 594 -22.25 8.86 20.27
C THR A 594 -21.77 10.06 21.09
N LEU A 595 -22.19 11.26 20.67
CA LEU A 595 -21.94 12.54 21.29
C LEU A 595 -23.25 13.29 21.52
N ARG A 596 -23.35 13.98 22.66
CA ARG A 596 -24.42 14.93 22.94
C ARG A 596 -24.20 16.23 22.15
N ALA A 597 -25.25 17.03 22.02
CA ALA A 597 -25.16 18.35 21.40
C ALA A 597 -24.12 19.22 22.14
N GLY A 598 -23.18 19.82 21.39
CA GLY A 598 -22.11 20.66 21.92
C GLY A 598 -20.98 19.90 22.65
N GLU A 599 -21.07 18.58 22.78
CA GLU A 599 -20.04 17.76 23.43
C GLU A 599 -18.75 17.74 22.58
N THR A 600 -17.62 17.98 23.24
CA THR A 600 -16.30 17.86 22.64
C THR A 600 -15.65 16.56 23.08
N ALA A 601 -15.31 15.70 22.13
CA ALA A 601 -14.54 14.50 22.36
C ALA A 601 -13.09 14.68 21.87
N ARG A 602 -12.16 14.24 22.71
CA ARG A 602 -10.72 14.28 22.47
C ARG A 602 -10.17 12.86 22.56
N PHE A 603 -9.70 12.32 21.44
CA PHE A 603 -9.15 10.96 21.33
C PHE A 603 -7.64 10.99 21.18
N THR A 604 -6.96 10.10 21.87
CA THR A 604 -5.61 9.69 21.51
C THR A 604 -5.66 8.24 21.05
N VAL A 605 -5.11 7.95 19.87
CA VAL A 605 -4.97 6.60 19.33
C VAL A 605 -3.50 6.31 19.11
N GLU A 606 -3.01 5.23 19.71
CA GLU A 606 -1.64 4.77 19.59
C GLU A 606 -1.61 3.25 19.35
N PRO A 607 -0.69 2.72 18.52
CA PRO A 607 -0.42 1.29 18.52
C PRO A 607 -0.14 0.81 19.94
N ASP A 608 -0.70 -0.33 20.34
CA ASP A 608 -0.47 -0.86 21.68
C ASP A 608 1.01 -1.24 21.87
N PRO A 609 1.79 -0.55 22.73
CA PRO A 609 3.21 -0.86 22.93
C PRO A 609 3.44 -2.24 23.55
N ALA A 610 2.41 -2.79 24.24
CA ALA A 610 2.44 -4.14 24.81
C ALA A 610 2.14 -5.22 23.77
N ALA A 611 1.58 -4.84 22.61
CA ALA A 611 1.57 -5.68 21.43
C ALA A 611 2.88 -5.43 20.69
N GLY A 612 3.93 -6.20 21.01
CA GLY A 612 5.11 -6.25 20.15
C GLY A 612 4.70 -6.44 18.68
N SER A 613 5.51 -5.95 17.74
CA SER A 613 5.24 -6.27 16.33
C SER A 613 5.24 -7.78 16.17
N LEU A 614 4.08 -8.37 15.95
CA LEU A 614 4.02 -9.77 15.60
C LEU A 614 4.75 -9.94 14.27
N ARG A 615 5.57 -10.99 14.17
CA ARG A 615 6.26 -11.39 12.95
C ARG A 615 7.27 -10.34 12.42
N GLU A 616 8.12 -9.81 13.30
CA GLU A 616 9.21 -8.85 13.02
C GLU A 616 10.09 -9.31 11.85
N LEU A 617 10.45 -10.59 11.80
CA LEU A 617 11.34 -11.17 10.79
C LEU A 617 10.58 -11.77 9.61
N ARG A 618 9.38 -11.27 9.29
CA ARG A 618 8.61 -11.71 8.11
C ARG A 618 9.47 -11.71 6.84
N TYR A 619 9.41 -12.79 6.07
CA TYR A 619 10.05 -12.81 4.76
C TYR A 619 9.35 -11.87 3.76
N THR A 620 10.14 -11.10 3.02
CA THR A 620 9.70 -10.20 1.94
C THR A 620 10.66 -10.35 0.76
N PRO A 621 10.21 -10.14 -0.49
CA PRO A 621 11.05 -10.35 -1.67
C PRO A 621 12.35 -9.54 -1.62
N ARG A 622 13.47 -10.19 -1.93
CA ARG A 622 14.84 -9.62 -1.87
C ARG A 622 15.79 -10.40 -2.78
N SER A 623 17.05 -9.95 -2.91
CA SER A 623 18.05 -10.68 -3.71
C SER A 623 18.38 -12.05 -3.09
N ALA A 624 18.89 -12.98 -3.90
CA ALA A 624 19.33 -14.29 -3.43
C ALA A 624 20.32 -14.20 -2.26
N GLU A 625 21.28 -13.27 -2.31
CA GLU A 625 22.25 -13.03 -1.24
C GLU A 625 21.58 -12.53 0.05
N ALA A 626 20.73 -11.49 -0.05
CA ALA A 626 20.00 -10.94 1.10
C ALA A 626 19.02 -11.97 1.70
N SER A 627 18.49 -12.88 0.88
CA SER A 627 17.65 -13.98 1.37
C SER A 627 18.45 -14.94 2.27
N ARG A 628 19.68 -15.29 1.89
CA ARG A 628 20.56 -16.16 2.69
C ARG A 628 21.00 -15.48 3.99
N ALA A 629 21.30 -14.18 3.95
CA ALA A 629 21.62 -13.40 5.14
C ALA A 629 20.46 -13.39 6.14
N TRP A 630 19.23 -13.17 5.67
CA TRP A 630 18.03 -13.28 6.50
C TRP A 630 17.84 -14.69 7.06
N GLN A 631 18.03 -15.75 6.25
CA GLN A 631 17.91 -17.12 6.76
C GLN A 631 18.89 -17.38 7.92
N ALA A 632 20.12 -16.87 7.82
CA ALA A 632 21.11 -16.98 8.89
C ALA A 632 20.68 -16.24 10.17
N GLU A 633 20.17 -15.02 10.03
CA GLU A 633 19.65 -14.23 11.16
C GLU A 633 18.47 -14.94 11.84
N VAL A 634 17.47 -15.37 11.07
CA VAL A 634 16.27 -16.02 11.62
C VAL A 634 16.63 -17.34 12.28
N ARG A 635 17.49 -18.18 11.67
CA ARG A 635 17.95 -19.42 12.32
C ARG A 635 18.64 -19.14 13.66
N SER A 636 19.53 -18.15 13.70
CA SER A 636 20.23 -17.76 14.93
C SER A 636 19.25 -17.33 16.04
N ARG A 637 18.29 -16.47 15.70
CA ARG A 637 17.26 -16.01 16.64
C ARG A 637 16.35 -17.14 17.12
N LEU A 638 15.95 -18.05 16.23
CA LEU A 638 15.11 -19.19 16.57
C LEU A 638 15.84 -20.23 17.44
N LEU A 639 17.11 -20.53 17.15
CA LEU A 639 17.93 -21.42 17.99
C LEU A 639 18.08 -20.85 19.40
N SER A 640 18.39 -19.55 19.52
CA SER A 640 18.44 -18.86 20.81
C SER A 640 17.11 -18.92 21.55
N LEU A 641 15.99 -18.69 20.84
CA LEU A 641 14.66 -18.72 21.43
C LEU A 641 14.26 -20.12 21.90
N LEU A 642 14.59 -21.15 21.11
CA LEU A 642 14.36 -22.56 21.43
C LEU A 642 15.32 -23.11 22.50
N LYS A 643 16.34 -22.33 22.88
CA LYS A 643 17.43 -22.71 23.78
C LYS A 643 18.17 -23.95 23.29
N LEU A 644 18.48 -23.95 21.99
CA LEU A 644 19.20 -25.02 21.32
C LEU A 644 20.53 -24.52 20.78
N ASP A 645 21.54 -25.38 20.89
CA ASP A 645 22.77 -25.22 20.13
C ASP A 645 22.55 -25.57 18.64
N PRO A 646 23.40 -25.07 17.75
CA PRO A 646 23.36 -25.46 16.35
C PRO A 646 23.43 -26.99 16.17
N PRO A 647 22.74 -27.56 15.16
CA PRO A 647 22.75 -29.00 14.94
C PRO A 647 24.15 -29.52 14.61
N GLY A 648 24.46 -30.72 15.10
CA GLY A 648 25.76 -31.36 14.90
C GLY A 648 26.88 -30.86 15.82
N THR A 649 26.60 -29.94 16.77
CA THR A 649 27.59 -29.44 17.73
C THR A 649 27.46 -30.04 19.13
N SER A 650 26.70 -31.13 19.29
CA SER A 650 26.52 -31.76 20.60
C SER A 650 27.80 -32.45 21.06
N ASP A 651 28.32 -32.04 22.22
CA ASP A 651 29.48 -32.68 22.88
C ASP A 651 29.14 -34.04 23.52
N VAL A 652 27.86 -34.41 23.54
CA VAL A 652 27.39 -35.68 24.10
C VAL A 652 27.48 -36.77 23.03
N GLY A 653 28.36 -37.76 23.23
CA GLY A 653 28.44 -38.93 22.36
C GLY A 653 27.13 -39.73 22.35
N LEU A 654 26.75 -40.30 21.20
CA LEU A 654 25.48 -41.05 21.05
C LEU A 654 25.38 -42.27 22.00
N ALA A 655 26.48 -42.98 22.24
CA ALA A 655 26.50 -44.19 23.08
C ALA A 655 25.31 -45.14 22.78
N ALA A 656 25.10 -45.42 21.49
CA ALA A 656 23.95 -46.16 21.01
C ALA A 656 24.04 -47.65 21.38
N LYS A 657 22.94 -48.19 21.91
CA LYS A 657 22.78 -49.59 22.30
C LYS A 657 21.63 -50.21 21.53
N GLU A 658 21.89 -51.30 20.83
CA GLU A 658 20.84 -52.14 20.23
C GLU A 658 20.08 -52.87 21.36
N LEU A 659 18.76 -52.69 21.41
CA LEU A 659 17.87 -53.36 22.37
C LEU A 659 17.21 -54.59 21.76
N ARG A 660 16.82 -54.50 20.49
CA ARG A 660 16.14 -55.57 19.77
C ARG A 660 16.44 -55.49 18.28
N ARG A 661 16.57 -56.64 17.64
CA ARG A 661 16.68 -56.80 16.18
C ARG A 661 15.65 -57.79 15.67
N THR A 662 14.96 -57.40 14.61
CA THR A 662 13.99 -58.26 13.92
C THR A 662 14.26 -58.16 12.42
N SER A 663 14.50 -59.27 11.76
CA SER A 663 14.70 -59.30 10.31
C SER A 663 13.33 -59.46 9.62
N GLU A 664 13.01 -58.56 8.70
CA GLU A 664 11.82 -58.62 7.84
C GLU A 664 12.24 -58.91 6.39
N LYS A 665 11.29 -59.15 5.48
CA LYS A 665 11.60 -59.61 4.10
C LYS A 665 12.50 -58.66 3.29
N ARG A 666 12.38 -57.34 3.50
CA ARG A 666 13.11 -56.31 2.71
C ARG A 666 14.06 -55.44 3.53
N PHE A 667 13.99 -55.48 4.85
CA PHE A 667 14.81 -54.65 5.75
C PHE A 667 14.94 -55.32 7.12
N THR A 668 15.88 -54.85 7.92
CA THR A 668 16.05 -55.23 9.32
C THR A 668 15.57 -54.09 10.21
N ARG A 669 14.66 -54.38 11.15
CA ARG A 669 14.18 -53.42 12.14
C ARG A 669 14.99 -53.55 13.43
N LEU A 670 15.53 -52.43 13.90
CA LEU A 670 16.27 -52.29 15.14
C LEU A 670 15.48 -51.39 16.10
N GLU A 671 15.37 -51.79 17.36
CA GLU A 671 15.07 -50.86 18.44
C GLU A 671 16.39 -50.50 19.12
N VAL A 672 16.73 -49.22 19.10
CA VAL A 672 18.00 -48.70 19.62
C VAL A 672 17.72 -47.67 20.71
N GLU A 673 18.63 -47.55 21.67
CA GLU A 673 18.60 -46.51 22.69
C GLU A 673 19.91 -45.74 22.66
N PHE A 674 19.84 -44.42 22.59
CA PHE A 674 21.01 -43.55 22.53
C PHE A 674 20.81 -42.27 23.34
N GLN A 675 21.92 -41.60 23.63
CA GLN A 675 21.98 -40.40 24.44
C GLN A 675 21.49 -39.18 23.64
N SER A 676 20.44 -38.52 24.14
CA SER A 676 19.94 -37.27 23.57
C SER A 676 20.67 -36.07 24.18
N THR A 677 20.66 -35.97 25.51
CA THR A 677 21.41 -35.01 26.34
C THR A 677 22.23 -35.77 27.37
N ALA A 678 23.12 -35.13 28.13
CA ALA A 678 23.85 -35.84 29.19
C ALA A 678 22.94 -36.51 30.23
N ALA A 679 21.73 -35.96 30.46
CA ALA A 679 20.77 -36.48 31.42
C ALA A 679 19.76 -37.48 30.82
N THR A 680 19.52 -37.42 29.50
CA THR A 680 18.39 -38.12 28.87
C THR A 680 18.83 -39.11 27.80
N ARG A 681 18.31 -40.34 27.87
CA ARG A 681 18.37 -41.35 26.80
C ARG A 681 17.02 -41.49 26.13
N ILE A 682 17.03 -41.62 24.81
CA ILE A 682 15.82 -41.81 24.00
C ILE A 682 15.90 -43.13 23.24
N ARG A 683 14.72 -43.69 22.94
CA ARG A 683 14.59 -44.91 22.14
C ARG A 683 14.12 -44.57 20.74
N ALA A 684 14.74 -45.20 19.76
CA ALA A 684 14.37 -45.08 18.36
C ALA A 684 14.06 -46.44 17.74
N VAL A 685 13.20 -46.43 16.72
CA VAL A 685 13.04 -47.53 15.79
C VAL A 685 13.77 -47.16 14.51
N VAL A 686 14.76 -47.97 14.13
CA VAL A 686 15.55 -47.81 12.91
C VAL A 686 15.29 -49.00 11.98
N THR A 687 15.08 -48.76 10.69
CA THR A 687 15.05 -49.85 9.70
C THR A 687 16.19 -49.69 8.72
N ILE A 688 16.93 -50.78 8.50
CA ILE A 688 18.06 -50.84 7.58
C ILE A 688 17.66 -51.76 6.41
N PRO A 689 17.53 -51.24 5.17
CA PRO A 689 17.21 -52.03 3.99
C PRO A 689 18.22 -53.15 3.76
N HIS A 690 17.75 -54.26 3.18
CA HIS A 690 18.66 -55.29 2.68
C HIS A 690 19.28 -54.83 1.36
N GLY A 691 20.59 -54.89 1.26
CA GLY A 691 21.33 -54.42 0.08
C GLY A 691 22.79 -54.14 0.41
N LYS A 692 23.60 -53.93 -0.62
CA LYS A 692 24.98 -53.44 -0.47
C LYS A 692 25.02 -51.93 -0.74
N GLY A 693 25.94 -51.24 -0.08
CA GLY A 693 26.20 -49.81 -0.29
C GLY A 693 25.56 -48.90 0.76
N LYS A 694 25.72 -47.59 0.56
CA LYS A 694 25.13 -46.56 1.42
C LYS A 694 23.75 -46.18 0.92
N HIS A 695 22.83 -45.99 1.85
CA HIS A 695 21.43 -45.70 1.60
C HIS A 695 21.10 -44.24 1.92
N ALA A 696 20.17 -43.65 1.18
CA ALA A 696 19.50 -42.44 1.62
C ALA A 696 18.72 -42.72 2.91
N ALA A 697 18.50 -41.72 3.75
CA ALA A 697 17.83 -41.90 5.04
C ALA A 697 16.69 -40.90 5.26
N VAL A 698 15.67 -41.31 6.01
CA VAL A 698 14.51 -40.46 6.33
C VAL A 698 14.18 -40.51 7.82
N VAL A 699 14.20 -39.35 8.47
CA VAL A 699 13.66 -39.17 9.83
C VAL A 699 12.12 -39.14 9.74
N CYS A 700 11.47 -40.15 10.30
CA CYS A 700 10.03 -40.37 10.21
C CYS A 700 9.35 -39.94 11.52
N VAL A 701 8.50 -38.92 11.47
CA VAL A 701 7.98 -38.24 12.67
C VAL A 701 6.47 -38.42 12.82
N HIS A 702 6.04 -38.82 14.01
CA HIS A 702 4.63 -39.06 14.32
C HIS A 702 3.93 -37.84 14.93
N GLY A 703 2.59 -37.85 14.89
CA GLY A 703 1.71 -36.85 15.49
C GLY A 703 1.39 -37.08 16.97
N HIS A 704 0.60 -36.18 17.58
CA HIS A 704 0.33 -36.15 19.04
C HIS A 704 -0.11 -37.49 19.67
N ALA A 705 -1.00 -38.24 19.01
CA ALA A 705 -1.54 -39.50 19.53
C ALA A 705 -0.67 -40.74 19.18
N GLY A 706 0.53 -40.51 18.63
CA GLY A 706 1.42 -41.55 18.13
C GLY A 706 2.57 -41.91 19.07
N ASN A 707 3.39 -42.83 18.61
CA ASN A 707 4.72 -43.13 19.16
C ASN A 707 5.64 -43.53 17.99
N ARG A 708 6.93 -43.73 18.28
CA ARG A 708 7.98 -44.11 17.32
C ARG A 708 7.69 -45.34 16.44
N ARG A 709 6.71 -46.19 16.78
CA ARG A 709 6.31 -47.35 15.97
C ARG A 709 5.19 -47.04 14.98
N ILE A 710 4.34 -46.05 15.25
CA ILE A 710 3.08 -45.84 14.52
C ILE A 710 3.29 -45.51 13.03
N VAL A 711 4.44 -44.93 12.68
CA VAL A 711 4.82 -44.57 11.30
C VAL A 711 5.14 -45.79 10.44
N TYR A 712 5.37 -46.94 11.07
CA TYR A 712 5.62 -48.24 10.43
C TYR A 712 4.36 -49.09 10.32
N ASP A 713 3.33 -48.76 11.09
CA ASP A 713 2.11 -49.55 11.20
C ASP A 713 1.09 -49.12 10.14
N ASP A 714 0.19 -50.05 9.78
CA ASP A 714 -0.85 -49.84 8.78
C ASP A 714 -2.05 -49.01 9.28
N ARG A 715 -1.84 -48.09 10.23
CA ARG A 715 -2.92 -47.22 10.69
C ARG A 715 -3.32 -46.26 9.57
N GLU A 716 -4.63 -46.06 9.43
CA GLU A 716 -5.28 -45.40 8.29
C GLU A 716 -4.61 -44.08 7.86
N VAL A 717 -4.17 -43.25 8.81
CA VAL A 717 -3.66 -41.91 8.52
C VAL A 717 -2.17 -41.87 8.12
N TYR A 718 -1.33 -42.78 8.64
CA TYR A 718 0.11 -42.80 8.35
C TYR A 718 0.46 -43.73 7.19
N ARG A 719 -0.39 -44.71 6.87
CA ARG A 719 -0.20 -45.64 5.76
C ARG A 719 1.17 -46.29 5.74
N ARG A 720 1.69 -46.67 6.93
CA ARG A 720 2.98 -47.35 7.10
C ARG A 720 4.13 -46.71 6.29
N PHE A 721 4.12 -45.39 6.10
CA PHE A 721 5.02 -44.72 5.15
C PHE A 721 6.51 -44.99 5.42
N ALA A 722 6.90 -45.14 6.69
CA ALA A 722 8.27 -45.49 7.04
C ALA A 722 8.65 -46.91 6.58
N SER A 723 7.73 -47.87 6.72
CA SER A 723 7.92 -49.24 6.22
C SER A 723 8.03 -49.27 4.69
N GLU A 724 7.24 -48.47 3.98
CA GLU A 724 7.30 -48.40 2.50
C GLU A 724 8.61 -47.77 2.01
N LEU A 725 9.08 -46.70 2.65
CA LEU A 725 10.40 -46.12 2.41
C LEU A 725 11.51 -47.14 2.69
N ALA A 726 11.47 -47.84 3.84
CA ALA A 726 12.43 -48.87 4.18
C ALA A 726 12.51 -49.96 3.11
N ALA A 727 11.36 -50.37 2.62
CA ALA A 727 11.23 -51.42 1.63
C ALA A 727 11.67 -50.98 0.22
N LEU A 728 11.76 -49.67 -0.03
CA LEU A 728 12.31 -49.05 -1.24
C LEU A 728 13.80 -48.70 -1.15
N GLY A 729 14.47 -49.05 -0.04
CA GLY A 729 15.92 -48.88 0.09
C GLY A 729 16.36 -47.67 0.89
N TYR A 730 15.47 -47.02 1.65
CA TYR A 730 15.82 -45.93 2.56
C TYR A 730 16.08 -46.45 3.98
N VAL A 731 17.11 -45.95 4.67
CA VAL A 731 17.20 -46.13 6.13
C VAL A 731 16.18 -45.22 6.78
N THR A 732 15.31 -45.71 7.65
CA THR A 732 14.38 -44.84 8.39
C THR A 732 14.67 -44.87 9.87
N ILE A 733 14.44 -43.74 10.54
CA ILE A 733 14.55 -43.61 12.00
C ILE A 733 13.34 -42.87 12.54
N SER A 734 12.80 -43.32 13.66
CA SER A 734 11.70 -42.64 14.36
C SER A 734 11.92 -42.68 15.87
N VAL A 735 11.65 -41.55 16.54
CA VAL A 735 11.70 -41.38 18.00
C VAL A 735 10.38 -40.82 18.49
N ASP A 736 10.15 -40.87 19.81
CA ASP A 736 8.96 -40.28 20.41
C ASP A 736 9.10 -38.75 20.51
N VAL A 737 8.14 -38.03 19.93
CA VAL A 737 8.03 -36.56 20.03
C VAL A 737 6.67 -36.10 20.56
N GLY A 738 5.81 -37.04 20.99
CA GLY A 738 4.44 -36.77 21.43
C GLY A 738 4.29 -36.31 22.88
N GLN A 739 5.39 -36.12 23.62
CA GLN A 739 5.35 -35.71 25.03
C GLN A 739 4.73 -34.33 25.22
N HIS A 740 4.00 -34.09 26.31
CA HIS A 740 3.40 -32.78 26.64
C HIS A 740 4.05 -32.11 27.85
N GLU A 741 5.02 -32.77 28.46
CA GLU A 741 5.78 -32.29 29.59
C GLU A 741 7.24 -32.10 29.18
N VAL A 742 7.85 -31.05 29.72
CA VAL A 742 9.29 -30.77 29.56
C VAL A 742 10.05 -31.70 30.50
N ARG A 743 11.03 -32.44 29.98
CA ARG A 743 11.82 -33.41 30.75
C ARG A 743 12.91 -32.73 31.57
N GLU A 744 13.54 -31.69 31.04
CA GLU A 744 14.71 -31.04 31.60
C GLU A 744 14.41 -29.58 32.00
N LYS A 745 14.75 -29.24 33.24
CA LYS A 745 14.48 -27.91 33.79
C LYS A 745 15.24 -26.84 33.00
N GLY A 746 14.51 -25.82 32.55
CA GLY A 746 15.08 -24.69 31.80
C GLY A 746 14.98 -24.85 30.29
N CYS A 747 14.64 -26.04 29.78
CA CYS A 747 14.37 -26.29 28.38
C CYS A 747 12.93 -25.89 27.99
N LEU A 748 12.67 -25.85 26.68
CA LEU A 748 11.32 -25.69 26.12
C LEU A 748 10.87 -27.02 25.52
N LEU A 749 9.57 -27.30 25.58
CA LEU A 749 8.99 -28.54 25.02
C LEU A 749 9.34 -28.73 23.54
N MET A 750 9.20 -27.65 22.75
CA MET A 750 9.58 -27.65 21.33
C MET A 750 11.09 -27.85 21.15
N GLY A 751 11.90 -27.24 22.01
CA GLY A 751 13.35 -27.40 22.03
C GLY A 751 13.76 -28.86 22.23
N GLU A 752 13.22 -29.54 23.25
CA GLU A 752 13.53 -30.94 23.51
C GLU A 752 13.13 -31.88 22.37
N ARG A 753 11.92 -31.70 21.83
CA ARG A 753 11.44 -32.49 20.68
C ARG A 753 12.37 -32.31 19.47
N LEU A 754 12.79 -31.08 19.19
CA LEU A 754 13.66 -30.80 18.05
C LEU A 754 15.08 -31.30 18.30
N HIS A 755 15.59 -31.20 19.53
CA HIS A 755 16.89 -31.75 19.91
C HIS A 755 16.92 -33.27 19.71
N ASP A 756 15.90 -34.00 20.15
CA ASP A 756 15.79 -35.45 19.91
C ASP A 756 15.86 -35.80 18.41
N LEU A 757 15.32 -34.93 17.54
CA LEU A 757 15.39 -35.09 16.10
C LEU A 757 16.77 -34.72 15.51
N PHE A 758 17.45 -33.68 16.04
CA PHE A 758 18.85 -33.42 15.70
C PHE A 758 19.73 -34.63 16.02
N ARG A 759 19.47 -35.28 17.17
CA ARG A 759 20.17 -36.50 17.57
C ARG A 759 19.86 -37.70 16.68
N CYS A 760 18.67 -37.76 16.08
CA CYS A 760 18.38 -38.73 15.01
C CYS A 760 19.23 -38.48 13.77
N VAL A 761 19.39 -37.22 13.35
CA VAL A 761 20.26 -36.86 12.23
C VAL A 761 21.72 -37.18 12.56
N ASP A 762 22.19 -36.90 13.78
CA ASP A 762 23.54 -37.27 14.23
C ASP A 762 23.76 -38.79 14.16
N TYR A 763 22.78 -39.58 14.60
CA TYR A 763 22.81 -41.04 14.50
C TYR A 763 22.91 -41.53 13.06
N LEU A 764 22.14 -40.93 12.13
CA LEU A 764 22.20 -41.25 10.71
C LEU A 764 23.55 -40.86 10.09
N VAL A 765 24.08 -39.68 10.40
CA VAL A 765 25.37 -39.20 9.89
C VAL A 765 26.53 -40.08 10.38
N ALA A 766 26.46 -40.58 11.61
CA ALA A 766 27.45 -41.49 12.18
C ALA A 766 27.35 -42.94 11.68
N SER A 767 26.33 -43.27 10.88
CA SER A 767 26.07 -44.63 10.42
C SER A 767 26.81 -44.96 9.12
N ASP A 768 27.59 -46.05 9.11
CA ASP A 768 28.35 -46.48 7.93
C ASP A 768 27.48 -46.91 6.74
N VAL A 769 26.21 -47.24 6.99
CA VAL A 769 25.25 -47.65 5.95
C VAL A 769 24.43 -46.49 5.38
N VAL A 770 24.60 -45.27 5.91
CA VAL A 770 23.87 -44.08 5.46
C VAL A 770 24.78 -43.18 4.65
N ASP A 771 24.22 -42.64 3.57
CA ASP A 771 24.81 -41.53 2.84
C ASP A 771 24.37 -40.21 3.49
N SER A 772 25.29 -39.55 4.19
CA SER A 772 25.02 -38.31 4.91
C SER A 772 24.64 -37.14 4.00
N ALA A 773 24.90 -37.23 2.69
CA ALA A 773 24.45 -36.25 1.70
C ALA A 773 22.99 -36.45 1.27
N ARG A 774 22.32 -37.54 1.70
CA ARG A 774 20.96 -37.92 1.26
C ARG A 774 20.03 -38.22 2.44
N ILE A 775 19.93 -37.27 3.37
CA ILE A 775 19.02 -37.35 4.52
C ILE A 775 17.78 -36.49 4.27
N GLY A 776 16.58 -37.03 4.49
CA GLY A 776 15.31 -36.30 4.47
C GLY A 776 14.52 -36.45 5.76
N CYS A 777 13.35 -35.81 5.83
CA CYS A 777 12.39 -36.04 6.91
C CYS A 777 10.94 -35.99 6.41
N ALA A 778 10.07 -36.78 7.04
CA ALA A 778 8.64 -36.80 6.73
C ALA A 778 7.78 -37.04 7.97
N GLY A 779 6.61 -36.40 8.01
CA GLY A 779 5.68 -36.57 9.12
C GLY A 779 4.29 -35.99 8.86
N LEU A 780 3.35 -36.35 9.74
CA LEU A 780 1.95 -35.93 9.70
C LEU A 780 1.56 -35.19 10.98
N SER A 781 0.78 -34.11 10.87
CA SER A 781 0.25 -33.35 12.02
C SER A 781 1.38 -32.68 12.82
N LEU A 782 1.51 -32.95 14.12
CA LEU A 782 2.72 -32.62 14.89
C LEU A 782 3.99 -33.16 14.20
N GLY A 783 3.93 -34.32 13.54
CA GLY A 783 5.07 -34.80 12.74
C GLY A 783 5.40 -33.86 11.58
N GLY A 784 4.39 -33.27 10.94
CA GLY A 784 4.58 -32.24 9.91
C GLY A 784 5.17 -30.95 10.48
N GLU A 785 4.72 -30.53 11.66
CA GLU A 785 5.30 -29.40 12.40
C GLU A 785 6.78 -29.64 12.72
N MET A 786 7.10 -30.82 13.26
CA MET A 786 8.46 -31.16 13.62
C MET A 786 9.36 -31.31 12.39
N CYS A 787 8.84 -31.80 11.26
CA CYS A 787 9.56 -31.80 9.99
C CYS A 787 9.85 -30.39 9.48
N MET A 788 8.92 -29.44 9.62
CA MET A 788 9.17 -28.02 9.32
C MET A 788 10.33 -27.49 10.17
N TRP A 789 10.31 -27.69 11.50
CA TRP A 789 11.37 -27.24 12.39
C TRP A 789 12.72 -27.89 12.09
N LEU A 790 12.76 -29.21 11.92
CA LEU A 790 13.97 -29.97 11.63
C LEU A 790 14.59 -29.51 10.31
N ALA A 791 13.79 -29.35 9.26
CA ALA A 791 14.27 -28.86 7.98
C ALA A 791 14.76 -27.43 8.06
N ALA A 792 14.05 -26.56 8.78
CA ALA A 792 14.39 -25.14 8.91
C ALA A 792 15.74 -24.94 9.60
N LEU A 793 16.01 -25.70 10.68
CA LEU A 793 17.16 -25.47 11.56
C LEU A 793 18.33 -26.42 11.32
N ASP A 794 18.12 -27.62 10.76
CA ASP A 794 19.20 -28.55 10.39
C ASP A 794 19.48 -28.55 8.87
N PRO A 795 20.56 -27.89 8.40
CA PRO A 795 20.91 -27.82 6.99
C PRO A 795 21.28 -29.17 6.37
N ARG A 796 21.51 -30.22 7.18
CA ARG A 796 21.84 -31.58 6.72
C ARG A 796 20.62 -32.30 6.14
N VAL A 797 19.41 -31.91 6.49
CA VAL A 797 18.17 -32.44 5.89
C VAL A 797 17.98 -31.84 4.50
N ARG A 798 18.00 -32.66 3.45
CA ARG A 798 18.00 -32.26 2.04
C ARG A 798 16.63 -32.24 1.37
N ALA A 799 15.68 -33.00 1.89
CA ALA A 799 14.32 -33.11 1.37
C ALA A 799 13.31 -33.30 2.50
N THR A 800 12.21 -32.55 2.47
CA THR A 800 11.23 -32.50 3.56
C THR A 800 9.81 -32.70 3.05
N VAL A 801 9.06 -33.60 3.68
CA VAL A 801 7.62 -33.76 3.46
C VAL A 801 6.86 -33.44 4.75
N SER A 802 6.18 -32.29 4.79
CA SER A 802 5.34 -31.90 5.92
C SER A 802 3.86 -32.06 5.59
N SER A 803 3.23 -33.08 6.18
CA SER A 803 1.86 -33.46 5.87
C SER A 803 0.89 -33.00 6.95
N GLY A 804 -0.28 -32.50 6.55
CA GLY A 804 -1.36 -32.12 7.45
C GLY A 804 -0.96 -31.05 8.48
N PHE A 805 -0.08 -30.10 8.11
CA PHE A 805 0.33 -29.04 9.03
C PHE A 805 0.33 -27.63 8.44
N LEU A 806 0.68 -27.43 7.15
CA LEU A 806 0.85 -26.08 6.61
C LEU A 806 -0.39 -25.20 6.83
N THR A 807 -0.24 -24.22 7.72
CA THR A 807 -1.29 -23.33 8.24
C THR A 807 -0.66 -22.02 8.75
N THR A 808 -1.37 -21.23 9.55
CA THR A 808 -0.86 -20.02 10.22
C THR A 808 -0.97 -20.14 11.74
N MET A 809 -0.12 -19.44 12.47
CA MET A 809 -0.20 -19.39 13.94
C MET A 809 -1.57 -18.91 14.44
N ASP A 810 -2.18 -17.92 13.77
CA ASP A 810 -3.54 -17.44 14.08
C ASP A 810 -4.60 -18.55 14.03
N GLN A 811 -4.44 -19.53 13.14
CA GLN A 811 -5.36 -20.66 13.03
C GLN A 811 -5.10 -21.67 14.15
N MET A 812 -3.83 -21.95 14.44
CA MET A 812 -3.43 -22.87 15.51
C MET A 812 -3.91 -22.41 16.89
N GLU A 813 -3.93 -21.10 17.16
CA GLU A 813 -4.41 -20.55 18.44
C GLU A 813 -5.92 -20.75 18.69
N ARG A 814 -6.71 -21.06 17.66
CA ARG A 814 -8.17 -21.12 17.81
C ARG A 814 -8.64 -22.45 18.40
N ASN A 815 -8.19 -23.56 17.83
CA ASN A 815 -8.77 -24.88 18.12
C ASN A 815 -7.74 -26.03 18.12
N HIS A 816 -6.44 -25.74 18.14
CA HIS A 816 -5.39 -26.77 18.15
C HIS A 816 -4.63 -26.78 19.47
N CYS A 817 -3.88 -27.86 19.73
CA CYS A 817 -2.97 -27.92 20.87
C CYS A 817 -2.01 -26.73 20.84
N VAL A 818 -1.77 -26.10 21.98
CA VAL A 818 -0.91 -24.90 22.11
C VAL A 818 0.54 -25.25 22.45
N CYS A 819 0.95 -26.53 22.37
CA CYS A 819 2.31 -26.97 22.70
C CYS A 819 3.42 -26.35 21.82
N TRP A 820 3.04 -25.78 20.68
CA TRP A 820 3.94 -25.05 19.79
C TRP A 820 4.24 -23.63 20.27
N LYS A 821 3.39 -23.07 21.16
CA LYS A 821 3.43 -21.68 21.55
C LYS A 821 4.36 -21.49 22.74
N PHE A 822 5.34 -20.62 22.56
CA PHE A 822 6.27 -20.16 23.59
C PHE A 822 6.59 -18.68 23.36
N ASP A 823 7.01 -18.00 24.41
CA ASP A 823 7.26 -16.56 24.41
C ASP A 823 8.31 -16.17 23.34
N GLY A 824 8.09 -15.05 22.66
CA GLY A 824 8.97 -14.53 21.62
C GLY A 824 8.76 -15.11 20.22
N LEU A 825 8.08 -16.25 20.07
CA LEU A 825 7.91 -16.88 18.76
C LEU A 825 7.03 -16.02 17.84
N ARG A 826 5.92 -15.50 18.39
CA ARG A 826 4.92 -14.73 17.64
C ARG A 826 5.43 -13.35 17.26
N GLU A 827 6.32 -12.79 18.06
CA GLU A 827 7.02 -11.54 17.82
C GLU A 827 8.01 -11.69 16.67
N LEU A 828 8.66 -12.85 16.52
CA LEU A 828 9.67 -13.05 15.49
C LEU A 828 9.08 -13.47 14.13
N VAL A 829 8.22 -14.50 14.09
CA VAL A 829 7.88 -15.21 12.83
C VAL A 829 6.45 -15.79 12.81
N ASP A 830 6.01 -16.25 11.63
CA ASP A 830 4.89 -17.18 11.42
C ASP A 830 5.42 -18.46 10.74
N TYR A 831 4.61 -19.51 10.65
CA TYR A 831 5.06 -20.81 10.11
C TYR A 831 5.63 -20.70 8.69
N ALA A 832 5.06 -19.84 7.84
CA ALA A 832 5.56 -19.61 6.49
C ALA A 832 7.00 -19.10 6.46
N ASP A 833 7.42 -18.29 7.44
CA ASP A 833 8.81 -17.83 7.52
C ASP A 833 9.73 -18.98 7.95
N ILE A 834 9.28 -19.85 8.86
CA ILE A 834 10.05 -21.02 9.31
C ILE A 834 10.25 -22.00 8.13
N TYR A 835 9.19 -22.31 7.38
CA TYR A 835 9.29 -23.11 6.15
C TYR A 835 10.27 -22.51 5.13
N SER A 836 10.30 -21.17 5.02
CA SER A 836 11.19 -20.44 4.11
C SER A 836 12.68 -20.67 4.43
N LEU A 837 13.02 -21.06 5.67
CA LEU A 837 14.40 -21.46 6.03
C LEU A 837 14.82 -22.80 5.38
N THR A 838 13.91 -23.53 4.76
CA THR A 838 14.26 -24.77 4.05
C THR A 838 14.96 -24.48 2.72
N ALA A 839 14.60 -23.38 2.04
CA ALA A 839 15.19 -22.99 0.77
C ALA A 839 16.74 -22.94 0.85
N PRO A 840 17.46 -23.40 -0.20
CA PRO A 840 16.96 -23.86 -1.50
C PRO A 840 16.62 -25.36 -1.55
N ARG A 841 16.55 -26.05 -0.39
CA ARG A 841 16.37 -27.51 -0.33
C ARG A 841 14.93 -27.90 -0.61
N ALA A 842 14.70 -29.15 -1.03
CA ALA A 842 13.39 -29.58 -1.48
C ALA A 842 12.36 -29.62 -0.33
N LEU A 843 11.18 -29.05 -0.56
CA LEU A 843 10.06 -29.02 0.39
C LEU A 843 8.74 -29.39 -0.30
N GLN A 844 8.05 -30.40 0.22
CA GLN A 844 6.66 -30.69 -0.10
C GLN A 844 5.81 -30.49 1.16
N CYS A 845 4.71 -29.74 1.01
CA CYS A 845 3.65 -29.69 2.01
C CYS A 845 2.43 -30.44 1.49
N GLN A 846 1.78 -31.28 2.30
CA GLN A 846 0.57 -32.01 1.91
C GLN A 846 -0.63 -31.52 2.73
N ASN A 847 -1.75 -31.20 2.07
CA ASN A 847 -3.01 -30.84 2.73
C ASN A 847 -4.21 -31.46 2.01
N GLY A 848 -5.06 -32.17 2.77
CA GLY A 848 -6.26 -32.81 2.25
C GLY A 848 -7.46 -31.87 2.09
N LEU A 849 -8.22 -32.02 1.01
CA LEU A 849 -9.43 -31.22 0.73
C LEU A 849 -10.58 -31.50 1.70
N ARG A 850 -10.61 -32.67 2.36
CA ARG A 850 -11.63 -33.03 3.37
C ARG A 850 -11.27 -32.59 4.79
N GLU A 851 -10.15 -31.88 4.96
CA GLU A 851 -9.85 -31.20 6.22
C GLU A 851 -10.95 -30.18 6.55
N GLY A 852 -11.40 -30.19 7.80
CA GLY A 852 -12.44 -29.27 8.25
C GLY A 852 -12.03 -27.81 8.06
N PRO A 853 -12.99 -26.89 7.84
CA PRO A 853 -12.70 -25.46 7.66
C PRO A 853 -12.04 -24.81 8.89
N ARG A 854 -12.10 -25.48 10.04
CA ARG A 854 -11.46 -25.07 11.31
C ARG A 854 -10.15 -25.83 11.61
N SER A 855 -9.64 -26.63 10.68
CA SER A 855 -8.41 -27.44 10.80
C SER A 855 -7.34 -26.97 9.81
N PHE A 856 -6.53 -27.88 9.25
CA PHE A 856 -5.46 -27.60 8.28
C PHE A 856 -5.99 -27.42 6.84
N CYS A 857 -6.96 -26.51 6.67
CA CYS A 857 -7.69 -26.38 5.42
C CYS A 857 -6.83 -25.82 4.26
N VAL A 858 -7.06 -26.35 3.07
CA VAL A 858 -6.32 -26.01 1.84
C VAL A 858 -6.29 -24.51 1.52
N PRO A 859 -7.35 -23.69 1.73
CA PRO A 859 -7.28 -22.25 1.51
C PRO A 859 -6.18 -21.55 2.33
N LEU A 860 -5.99 -21.94 3.60
CA LEU A 860 -4.93 -21.41 4.45
C LEU A 860 -3.56 -21.93 4.01
N ALA A 861 -3.45 -23.22 3.69
CA ALA A 861 -2.23 -23.82 3.16
C ALA A 861 -1.75 -23.10 1.88
N ARG A 862 -2.66 -22.83 0.93
CA ARG A 862 -2.37 -22.05 -0.29
C ARG A 862 -1.90 -20.63 0.04
N ARG A 863 -2.46 -19.98 1.07
CA ARG A 863 -2.05 -18.63 1.50
C ARG A 863 -0.66 -18.64 2.13
N ALA A 864 -0.33 -19.64 2.93
CA ALA A 864 1.00 -19.81 3.51
C ALA A 864 2.02 -20.17 2.42
N MET A 865 1.67 -21.08 1.51
CA MET A 865 2.55 -21.49 0.41
C MET A 865 2.94 -20.32 -0.51
N ARG A 866 2.02 -19.40 -0.81
CA ARG A 866 2.37 -18.18 -1.58
C ARG A 866 3.45 -17.33 -0.92
N GLN A 867 3.56 -17.35 0.41
CA GLN A 867 4.60 -16.62 1.13
C GLN A 867 5.93 -17.39 1.10
N ILE A 868 5.89 -18.72 1.23
CA ILE A 868 7.06 -19.60 1.12
C ILE A 868 7.67 -19.51 -0.29
N HIS A 869 6.83 -19.47 -1.33
CA HIS A 869 7.28 -19.41 -2.72
C HIS A 869 8.16 -18.18 -3.03
N LEU A 870 8.02 -17.10 -2.25
CA LEU A 870 8.81 -15.87 -2.45
C LEU A 870 10.31 -16.15 -2.33
N ILE A 871 10.76 -16.87 -1.28
CA ILE A 871 12.18 -17.12 -1.09
C ILE A 871 12.74 -18.10 -2.12
N TYR A 872 11.96 -19.11 -2.52
CA TYR A 872 12.39 -20.07 -3.54
C TYR A 872 12.55 -19.39 -4.90
N ARG A 873 11.66 -18.44 -5.24
CA ARG A 873 11.80 -17.59 -6.42
C ARG A 873 13.04 -16.69 -6.34
N ASP A 874 13.23 -16.04 -5.19
CA ASP A 874 14.37 -15.13 -4.96
C ASP A 874 15.73 -15.86 -4.99
N GLN A 875 15.74 -17.16 -4.70
CA GLN A 875 16.92 -18.04 -4.81
C GLN A 875 16.99 -18.81 -6.13
N HIS A 876 16.08 -18.55 -7.08
CA HIS A 876 16.05 -19.17 -8.42
C HIS A 876 15.88 -20.71 -8.39
N VAL A 877 15.07 -21.21 -7.47
CA VAL A 877 14.79 -22.64 -7.26
C VAL A 877 13.30 -22.90 -6.99
N ALA A 878 12.41 -22.19 -7.70
CA ALA A 878 10.97 -22.27 -7.49
C ALA A 878 10.41 -23.71 -7.62
N GLU A 879 11.05 -24.55 -8.42
CA GLU A 879 10.72 -25.95 -8.64
C GLU A 879 11.03 -26.88 -7.44
N GLN A 880 11.77 -26.39 -6.44
CA GLN A 880 12.12 -27.15 -5.24
C GLN A 880 11.02 -27.13 -4.17
N VAL A 881 9.94 -26.37 -4.35
CA VAL A 881 8.84 -26.28 -3.40
C VAL A 881 7.49 -26.58 -4.04
N GLU A 882 6.71 -27.47 -3.44
CA GLU A 882 5.38 -27.82 -3.92
C GLU A 882 4.36 -27.99 -2.78
N LEU A 883 3.11 -27.62 -3.07
CA LEU A 883 1.95 -27.92 -2.22
C LEU A 883 1.15 -29.02 -2.90
N ASP A 884 1.22 -30.21 -2.32
CA ASP A 884 0.39 -31.34 -2.66
C ASP A 884 -1.00 -31.18 -2.03
N VAL A 885 -2.03 -31.15 -2.89
CA VAL A 885 -3.43 -31.07 -2.46
C VAL A 885 -4.11 -32.34 -2.93
N HIS A 886 -4.52 -33.17 -1.98
CA HIS A 886 -5.14 -34.47 -2.24
C HIS A 886 -6.61 -34.50 -1.78
N ASP A 887 -7.39 -35.43 -2.33
CA ASP A 887 -8.85 -35.49 -2.14
C ASP A 887 -9.30 -36.00 -0.77
N GLU A 888 -8.38 -36.34 0.11
CA GLU A 888 -8.65 -36.99 1.39
C GLU A 888 -8.63 -36.01 2.57
N GLY A 889 -8.69 -36.53 3.80
CA GLY A 889 -8.66 -35.74 5.04
C GLY A 889 -7.25 -35.60 5.62
N HIS A 890 -7.14 -35.74 6.94
CA HIS A 890 -5.87 -35.62 7.68
C HIS A 890 -5.01 -36.88 7.59
N VAL A 891 -4.44 -37.15 6.41
CA VAL A 891 -3.65 -38.36 6.10
C VAL A 891 -2.37 -38.02 5.35
N ILE A 892 -1.40 -38.94 5.30
CA ILE A 892 -0.25 -38.86 4.40
C ILE A 892 -0.67 -39.28 2.99
N ASP A 893 -0.38 -38.45 1.99
CA ASP A 893 -0.44 -38.88 0.59
C ASP A 893 0.84 -39.65 0.23
N LEU A 894 0.78 -40.96 0.45
CA LEU A 894 1.92 -41.86 0.32
C LEU A 894 2.52 -41.88 -1.10
N PRO A 895 1.74 -42.05 -2.20
CA PRO A 895 2.28 -41.97 -3.56
C PRO A 895 3.09 -40.69 -3.83
N SER A 896 2.54 -39.52 -3.47
CA SER A 896 3.20 -38.22 -3.67
C SER A 896 4.50 -38.11 -2.86
N LEU A 897 4.48 -38.55 -1.60
CA LEU A 897 5.65 -38.61 -0.72
C LEU A 897 6.77 -39.49 -1.30
N LEU A 898 6.43 -40.68 -1.81
CA LEU A 898 7.42 -41.62 -2.37
C LEU A 898 8.06 -41.06 -3.64
N VAL A 899 7.26 -40.47 -4.54
CA VAL A 899 7.76 -39.82 -5.76
C VAL A 899 8.66 -38.65 -5.42
N PHE A 900 8.30 -37.86 -4.41
CA PHE A 900 9.09 -36.72 -3.95
C PHE A 900 10.50 -37.13 -3.48
N PHE A 901 10.60 -38.14 -2.61
CA PHE A 901 11.90 -38.62 -2.15
C PHE A 901 12.71 -39.32 -3.24
N ALA A 902 12.07 -40.07 -4.14
CA ALA A 902 12.75 -40.68 -5.29
C ALA A 902 13.30 -39.65 -6.28
N ARG A 903 12.74 -38.43 -6.31
CA ARG A 903 13.25 -37.31 -7.11
C ARG A 903 14.43 -36.61 -6.43
N HIS A 904 14.36 -36.39 -5.11
CA HIS A 904 15.24 -35.46 -4.40
C HIS A 904 16.33 -36.10 -3.52
N LEU A 905 16.26 -37.40 -3.24
CA LEU A 905 17.27 -38.15 -2.48
C LEU A 905 17.89 -39.29 -3.30
N ARG A 906 18.14 -39.05 -4.59
CA ARG A 906 18.77 -40.03 -5.50
C ARG A 906 20.20 -40.34 -5.12
#